data_AF-A0A9W6T4D5-F1
#
_entry.id   AF-A0A9W6T4D5-F1
#
_cell.length_a   1.000
_cell.length_b   1.000
_cell.length_c   1.000
_cell.angle_alpha   90.00
_cell.angle_beta   90.00
_cell.angle_gamma   90.00
#
_symmetry.space_group_name_H-M   'P 1'
#
loop_
_entity.id
_entity.type
_entity.pdbx_description
1 polymer ?
#
loop_
_entity_poly.entity_id
_entity_poly.type
_entity_poly.pdbx_seq_one_letter_code
_entity_poly.pdbx_strand_id
1 'polypeptide(L)'
;MKISARIDDFIDLRSTKETTEIEFEQYKSTTNSRLEKLKNKLKQVDNERLKVNGKFSTLNDSNGNLLSENQALKEKIENQVKDIQILNMKIQELNSQKESSSYVSSQRDLRLEELQNEIDQITASNKKLRSQLLEANNIIEQRNNDYLKSKFDLTKISQEFEVSEQSNKWYESKLKSTLKELTEVREQRRTQVSALETELDSHKQQLLSLKLKVNSLLESNEGLKIDNYNKTKKLNEVKDQLMSSQQNFATEMNSKERLNQLLEKSNKDLKERVTFLDQTVESIRKNVADEAASFKVELEDAEKKIAEKNARISHLEETVAELSGNITNIANNETFSNISDIPETPLSLRRLKDIDNSSLNSPSVRQALFGNGVPLSKVYSDFQTLKKQLIHERHLKEKMQTQVDHFVEELGRKLPIIEATKERCSILEDELSEMSAILENSAKEKSQLTEKIRFLQKKIKEDEYLLKSVEQQRMDLTKQVSTLLVQITLRSEDQDALTTEESKLISRLAESENYDDLPEFDTNRIINERLLLFRDVDELLKKNSELLLVSRQLGQQLEESENSKPDLESLESKALDEAREAILSLQQDLKLSETKLKSATATKDILQKMLGKNGNTNLSIEKPVSSNDYERILKTLENTETEFRAYKRETKESLSQLNSKLLEKSKENNDLSINLEKAKSSVELSEEKYKSTQLTLKYFQNEAEQLKSQYSKLQSSISSLESSNKQLTDNYYSAREENSTLKVQLNHLTSEQRILKSVEESLRNENNSLIQEKSKLSTMINQINTLDNERQKNFTETSTRLQTLIDSLQKEVDTFIKPD
;
A
#
# COMPACT_ATOMS: atom_id res chain seq x y z
N MET A 1 177.28 136.00 -71.12
CA MET A 1 176.64 135.96 -69.78
C MET A 1 175.10 136.04 -69.83
N LYS A 2 174.42 135.46 -70.85
CA LYS A 2 172.93 135.45 -70.94
C LYS A 2 172.32 134.12 -71.46
N ILE A 3 173.13 133.07 -71.62
CA ILE A 3 172.69 131.78 -72.18
C ILE A 3 172.54 130.70 -71.08
N SER A 4 173.49 130.58 -70.14
CA SER A 4 173.43 129.56 -69.06
C SER A 4 172.12 129.60 -68.28
N ALA A 5 171.83 130.73 -67.61
CA ALA A 5 170.64 130.86 -66.76
C ALA A 5 169.31 130.50 -67.47
N ARG A 6 169.23 130.67 -68.80
CA ARG A 6 168.04 130.35 -69.59
C ARG A 6 167.93 128.87 -69.97
N ILE A 7 169.01 128.10 -69.83
CA ILE A 7 169.03 126.64 -69.88
C ILE A 7 168.66 126.11 -68.50
N ASP A 8 169.23 126.68 -67.44
CA ASP A 8 168.96 126.33 -66.05
C ASP A 8 167.45 126.51 -65.72
N ASP A 9 166.87 127.69 -66.01
CA ASP A 9 165.42 127.98 -65.93
C ASP A 9 164.56 126.92 -66.67
N PHE A 10 165.04 126.41 -67.81
CA PHE A 10 164.28 125.49 -68.66
C PHE A 10 164.34 124.04 -68.16
N ILE A 11 165.44 123.67 -67.48
CA ILE A 11 165.57 122.38 -66.79
C ILE A 11 164.64 122.36 -65.56
N ASP A 12 164.62 123.45 -64.78
CA ASP A 12 163.71 123.58 -63.63
C ASP A 12 162.24 123.59 -64.08
N LEU A 13 161.88 124.36 -65.11
CA LEU A 13 160.52 124.38 -65.66
C LEU A 13 160.09 123.02 -66.24
N ARG A 14 161.03 122.24 -66.80
CA ARG A 14 160.75 120.86 -67.21
C ARG A 14 160.52 119.94 -66.02
N SER A 15 161.37 119.99 -64.99
CA SER A 15 161.24 119.12 -63.81
C SER A 15 159.96 119.38 -63.01
N THR A 16 159.55 120.65 -62.90
CA THR A 16 158.28 121.05 -62.27
C THR A 16 157.06 120.59 -63.09
N LYS A 17 157.11 120.65 -64.44
CA LYS A 17 156.09 120.01 -65.27
C LYS A 17 156.02 118.50 -65.01
N GLU A 18 157.16 117.82 -65.06
CA GLU A 18 157.25 116.36 -64.95
C GLU A 18 156.77 115.87 -63.57
N THR A 19 157.03 116.62 -62.49
CA THR A 19 156.46 116.35 -61.15
C THR A 19 154.95 116.61 -61.08
N THR A 20 154.45 117.74 -61.57
CA THR A 20 152.99 118.02 -61.56
C THR A 20 152.18 117.05 -62.43
N GLU A 21 152.78 116.51 -63.50
CA GLU A 21 152.17 115.50 -64.38
C GLU A 21 152.13 114.12 -63.69
N ILE A 22 153.15 113.77 -62.89
CA ILE A 22 153.15 112.59 -62.01
C ILE A 22 152.11 112.76 -60.88
N GLU A 23 152.04 113.91 -60.22
CA GLU A 23 151.04 114.20 -59.18
C GLU A 23 149.61 114.12 -59.73
N PHE A 24 149.38 114.64 -60.94
CA PHE A 24 148.08 114.55 -61.61
C PHE A 24 147.70 113.11 -61.94
N GLU A 25 148.61 112.29 -62.48
CA GLU A 25 148.32 110.86 -62.70
C GLU A 25 148.15 110.08 -61.40
N GLN A 26 148.85 110.43 -60.31
CA GLN A 26 148.57 109.86 -58.98
C GLN A 26 147.18 110.26 -58.47
N TYR A 27 146.78 111.52 -58.61
CA TYR A 27 145.44 111.97 -58.23
C TYR A 27 144.34 111.32 -59.08
N LYS A 28 144.56 111.19 -60.39
CA LYS A 28 143.68 110.50 -61.35
C LYS A 28 143.58 109.00 -61.05
N SER A 29 144.70 108.34 -60.71
CA SER A 29 144.72 106.92 -60.31
C SER A 29 144.00 106.68 -58.97
N THR A 30 144.25 107.51 -57.96
CA THR A 30 143.60 107.38 -56.65
C THR A 30 142.11 107.73 -56.70
N THR A 31 141.69 108.74 -57.46
CA THR A 31 140.27 109.05 -57.70
C THR A 31 139.56 107.96 -58.50
N ASN A 32 140.18 107.39 -59.54
CA ASN A 32 139.63 106.22 -60.25
C ASN A 32 139.51 104.99 -59.33
N SER A 33 140.52 104.72 -58.48
CA SER A 33 140.45 103.66 -57.47
C SER A 33 139.30 103.89 -56.49
N ARG A 34 139.05 105.13 -56.08
CA ARG A 34 137.92 105.52 -55.22
C ARG A 34 136.58 105.37 -55.94
N LEU A 35 136.51 105.70 -57.23
CA LEU A 35 135.31 105.54 -58.06
C LEU A 35 134.92 104.08 -58.24
N GLU A 36 135.86 103.19 -58.60
CA GLU A 36 135.57 101.75 -58.70
C GLU A 36 135.24 101.13 -57.33
N LYS A 37 135.87 101.57 -56.24
CA LYS A 37 135.46 101.17 -54.87
C LYS A 37 134.03 101.60 -54.54
N LEU A 38 133.61 102.81 -54.93
CA LEU A 38 132.23 103.27 -54.75
C LEU A 38 131.24 102.52 -55.64
N LYS A 39 131.57 102.30 -56.91
CA LYS A 39 130.78 101.57 -57.91
C LYS A 39 130.57 100.10 -57.53
N ASN A 40 131.57 99.45 -56.95
CA ASN A 40 131.45 98.09 -56.42
C ASN A 40 130.64 98.04 -55.12
N LYS A 41 130.75 99.04 -54.23
CA LYS A 41 129.82 99.18 -53.09
C LYS A 41 128.38 99.40 -53.54
N LEU A 42 128.13 100.23 -54.56
CA LEU A 42 126.80 100.46 -55.11
C LEU A 42 126.19 99.16 -55.65
N LYS A 43 126.94 98.43 -56.50
CA LYS A 43 126.54 97.10 -56.99
C LYS A 43 126.27 96.09 -55.87
N GLN A 44 127.02 96.14 -54.76
CA GLN A 44 126.77 95.28 -53.61
C GLN A 44 125.43 95.65 -52.95
N VAL A 45 125.20 96.94 -52.67
CA VAL A 45 123.96 97.45 -52.06
C VAL A 45 122.74 97.17 -52.94
N ASP A 46 122.84 97.31 -54.26
CA ASP A 46 121.74 96.98 -55.19
C ASP A 46 121.45 95.46 -55.20
N ASN A 47 122.48 94.61 -55.18
CA ASN A 47 122.29 93.15 -55.06
C ASN A 47 121.69 92.74 -53.71
N GLU A 48 122.06 93.42 -52.62
CA GLU A 48 121.48 93.20 -51.28
C GLU A 48 120.03 93.68 -51.24
N ARG A 49 119.73 94.85 -51.81
CA ARG A 49 118.36 95.37 -51.98
C ARG A 49 117.48 94.42 -52.79
N LEU A 50 117.97 93.88 -53.91
CA LEU A 50 117.24 92.90 -54.71
C LEU A 50 116.96 91.61 -53.93
N LYS A 51 117.94 91.11 -53.17
CA LYS A 51 117.75 89.93 -52.28
C LYS A 51 116.72 90.20 -51.18
N VAL A 52 116.74 91.39 -50.57
CA VAL A 52 115.75 91.79 -49.56
C VAL A 52 114.36 91.92 -50.18
N ASN A 53 114.23 92.53 -51.36
CA ASN A 53 112.96 92.70 -52.05
C ASN A 53 112.35 91.35 -52.49
N GLY A 54 113.19 90.40 -52.95
CA GLY A 54 112.76 89.04 -53.26
C GLY A 54 112.25 88.29 -52.03
N LYS A 55 112.95 88.40 -50.89
CA LYS A 55 112.48 87.87 -49.59
C LYS A 55 111.19 88.54 -49.12
N PHE A 56 111.02 89.84 -49.36
CA PHE A 56 109.83 90.57 -48.99
C PHE A 56 108.61 90.11 -49.81
N SER A 57 108.76 89.89 -51.13
CA SER A 57 107.71 89.29 -51.96
C SER A 57 107.32 87.92 -51.43
N THR A 58 108.26 86.98 -51.29
CA THR A 58 107.92 85.61 -50.86
C THR A 58 107.33 85.54 -49.45
N LEU A 59 107.71 86.44 -48.54
CA LEU A 59 107.04 86.60 -47.24
C LEU A 59 105.64 87.18 -47.37
N ASN A 60 105.43 88.17 -48.23
CA ASN A 60 104.11 88.75 -48.49
C ASN A 60 103.15 87.73 -49.13
N ASP A 61 103.64 86.95 -50.10
CA ASP A 61 102.88 85.89 -50.77
C ASP A 61 102.52 84.77 -49.78
N SER A 62 103.47 84.37 -48.92
CA SER A 62 103.21 83.42 -47.83
C SER A 62 102.23 83.97 -46.79
N ASN A 63 102.28 85.26 -46.48
CA ASN A 63 101.36 85.90 -45.54
C ASN A 63 99.94 86.02 -46.13
N GLY A 64 99.81 86.31 -47.43
CA GLY A 64 98.53 86.27 -48.15
C GLY A 64 97.90 84.88 -48.14
N ASN A 65 98.68 83.83 -48.37
CA ASN A 65 98.21 82.45 -48.26
C ASN A 65 97.75 82.11 -46.84
N LEU A 66 98.53 82.45 -45.81
CA LEU A 66 98.17 82.22 -44.40
C LEU A 66 96.92 83.03 -43.97
N LEU A 67 96.71 84.24 -44.51
CA LEU A 67 95.49 85.02 -44.29
C LEU A 67 94.26 84.36 -44.93
N SER A 68 94.40 83.87 -46.17
CA SER A 68 93.35 83.12 -46.87
C SER A 68 92.98 81.82 -46.13
N GLU A 69 93.97 81.05 -45.69
CA GLU A 69 93.76 79.85 -44.87
C GLU A 69 93.10 80.17 -43.52
N ASN A 70 93.52 81.25 -42.85
CA ASN A 70 92.86 81.72 -41.62
C ASN A 70 91.40 82.14 -41.86
N GLN A 71 91.07 82.70 -43.02
CA GLN A 71 89.68 83.04 -43.34
C GLN A 71 88.85 81.77 -43.61
N ALA A 72 89.35 80.84 -44.42
CA ALA A 72 88.67 79.57 -44.69
C ALA A 72 88.46 78.73 -43.41
N LEU A 73 89.43 78.74 -42.48
CA LEU A 73 89.30 78.11 -41.17
C LEU A 73 88.25 78.81 -40.29
N LYS A 74 88.17 80.15 -40.30
CA LYS A 74 87.11 80.89 -39.58
C LYS A 74 85.72 80.59 -40.12
N GLU A 75 85.54 80.60 -41.45
CA GLU A 75 84.27 80.26 -42.10
C GLU A 75 83.85 78.81 -41.78
N LYS A 76 84.80 77.88 -41.76
CA LYS A 76 84.57 76.48 -41.34
C LYS A 76 84.17 76.37 -39.86
N ILE A 77 84.84 77.09 -38.96
CA ILE A 77 84.49 77.14 -37.53
C ILE A 77 83.10 77.75 -37.33
N GLU A 78 82.77 78.84 -38.03
CA GLU A 78 81.46 79.49 -37.92
C GLU A 78 80.32 78.55 -38.36
N ASN A 79 80.53 77.78 -39.43
CA ASN A 79 79.58 76.77 -39.87
C ASN A 79 79.46 75.62 -38.87
N GLN A 80 80.57 75.11 -38.32
CA GLN A 80 80.53 74.10 -37.25
C GLN A 80 79.83 74.61 -35.98
N VAL A 81 79.94 75.90 -35.64
CA VAL A 81 79.20 76.51 -34.52
C VAL A 81 77.70 76.54 -34.81
N LYS A 82 77.27 76.85 -36.05
CA LYS A 82 75.86 76.78 -36.46
C LYS A 82 75.33 75.35 -36.41
N ASP A 83 76.10 74.37 -36.90
CA ASP A 83 75.73 72.95 -36.83
C ASP A 83 75.56 72.48 -35.38
N ILE A 84 76.47 72.88 -34.48
CA ILE A 84 76.38 72.60 -33.03
C ILE A 84 75.16 73.29 -32.40
N GLN A 85 74.83 74.52 -32.79
CA GLN A 85 73.62 75.22 -32.32
C GLN A 85 72.34 74.49 -32.77
N ILE A 86 72.25 74.10 -34.04
CA ILE A 86 71.12 73.35 -34.60
C ILE A 86 70.98 71.99 -33.89
N LEU A 87 72.10 71.28 -33.68
CA LEU A 87 72.11 69.99 -32.97
C LEU A 87 71.68 70.14 -31.51
N ASN A 88 72.13 71.18 -30.81
CA ASN A 88 71.71 71.48 -29.44
C ASN A 88 70.20 71.81 -29.36
N MET A 89 69.67 72.60 -30.31
CA MET A 89 68.23 72.84 -30.41
C MET A 89 67.45 71.53 -30.64
N LYS A 90 67.94 70.64 -31.50
CA LYS A 90 67.29 69.33 -31.73
C LYS A 90 67.38 68.42 -30.51
N ILE A 91 68.48 68.44 -29.76
CA ILE A 91 68.62 67.72 -28.48
C ILE A 91 67.62 68.27 -27.45
N GLN A 92 67.46 69.60 -27.36
CA GLN A 92 66.49 70.22 -26.46
C GLN A 92 65.03 69.86 -26.83
N GLU A 93 64.70 69.85 -28.13
CA GLU A 93 63.39 69.41 -28.64
C GLU A 93 63.12 67.92 -28.36
N LEU A 94 64.12 67.05 -28.56
CA LEU A 94 64.01 65.62 -28.25
C LEU A 94 63.89 65.37 -26.74
N ASN A 95 64.55 66.17 -25.90
CA ASN A 95 64.40 66.10 -24.45
C ASN A 95 63.01 66.53 -24.00
N SER A 96 62.44 67.62 -24.52
CA SER A 96 61.07 68.03 -24.15
C SER A 96 60.00 67.09 -24.70
N GLN A 97 60.22 66.47 -25.87
CA GLN A 97 59.40 65.36 -26.38
C GLN A 97 59.51 64.11 -25.49
N LYS A 98 60.70 63.79 -24.99
CA LYS A 98 60.91 62.68 -24.04
C LYS A 98 60.26 62.95 -22.68
N GLU A 99 60.39 64.16 -22.14
CA GLU A 99 59.78 64.57 -20.87
C GLU A 99 58.25 64.55 -20.94
N SER A 100 57.67 65.13 -21.99
CA SER A 100 56.21 65.08 -22.21
C SER A 100 55.70 63.66 -22.48
N SER A 101 56.43 62.83 -23.22
CA SER A 101 56.12 61.41 -23.39
C SER A 101 56.21 60.63 -22.07
N SER A 102 57.22 60.90 -21.24
CA SER A 102 57.38 60.28 -19.92
C SER A 102 56.26 60.70 -18.97
N TYR A 103 55.84 61.97 -19.00
CA TYR A 103 54.70 62.47 -18.23
C TYR A 103 53.39 61.80 -18.66
N VAL A 104 53.15 61.65 -19.97
CA VAL A 104 52.00 60.92 -20.50
C VAL A 104 52.06 59.43 -20.14
N SER A 105 53.24 58.80 -20.07
CA SER A 105 53.37 57.45 -19.50
C SER A 105 52.92 57.45 -18.05
N SER A 106 53.52 58.28 -17.19
CA SER A 106 53.20 58.31 -15.76
C SER A 106 51.72 58.58 -15.48
N GLN A 107 51.04 59.41 -16.28
CA GLN A 107 49.58 59.59 -16.20
C GLN A 107 48.79 58.33 -16.56
N ARG A 108 49.25 57.56 -17.56
CA ARG A 108 48.63 56.29 -17.96
C ARG A 108 48.90 55.18 -16.94
N ASP A 109 50.10 55.16 -16.37
CA ASP A 109 50.50 54.23 -15.32
C ASP A 109 49.64 54.45 -14.05
N LEU A 110 49.46 55.70 -13.63
CA LEU A 110 48.51 56.07 -12.56
C LEU A 110 47.07 55.69 -12.89
N ARG A 111 46.59 55.90 -14.13
CA ARG A 111 45.22 55.52 -14.52
C ARG A 111 45.03 54.00 -14.60
N LEU A 112 46.09 53.24 -14.91
CA LEU A 112 46.09 51.78 -14.82
C LEU A 112 46.04 51.31 -13.36
N GLU A 113 46.74 51.99 -12.44
CA GLU A 113 46.64 51.73 -11.00
C GLU A 113 45.24 52.04 -10.45
N GLU A 114 44.61 53.15 -10.85
CA GLU A 114 43.20 53.45 -10.52
C GLU A 114 42.24 52.35 -11.00
N LEU A 115 42.37 51.92 -12.26
CA LEU A 115 41.53 50.88 -12.85
C LEU A 115 41.78 49.50 -12.21
N GLN A 116 43.02 49.18 -11.85
CA GLN A 116 43.34 47.95 -11.11
C GLN A 116 42.70 47.96 -9.72
N ASN A 117 42.77 49.08 -8.99
CA ASN A 117 42.09 49.24 -7.71
C ASN A 117 40.56 49.14 -7.84
N GLU A 118 39.96 49.65 -8.92
CA GLU A 118 38.53 49.49 -9.22
C GLU A 118 38.17 48.02 -9.50
N ILE A 119 38.99 47.31 -10.30
CA ILE A 119 38.85 45.87 -10.56
C ILE A 119 38.96 45.06 -9.25
N ASP A 120 39.91 45.38 -8.38
CA ASP A 120 40.09 44.66 -7.11
C ASP A 120 38.94 44.93 -6.13
N GLN A 121 38.36 46.13 -6.11
CA GLN A 121 37.12 46.42 -5.37
C GLN A 121 35.90 45.68 -5.95
N ILE A 122 35.79 45.59 -7.28
CA ILE A 122 34.71 44.85 -7.97
C ILE A 122 34.85 43.34 -7.75
N THR A 123 36.07 42.78 -7.76
CA THR A 123 36.27 41.35 -7.46
C THR A 123 36.09 41.04 -5.98
N ALA A 124 36.48 41.93 -5.06
CA ALA A 124 36.23 41.77 -3.62
C ALA A 124 34.72 41.82 -3.28
N SER A 125 33.98 42.76 -3.86
CA SER A 125 32.51 42.83 -3.69
C SER A 125 31.81 41.64 -4.34
N ASN A 126 32.24 41.17 -5.52
CA ASN A 126 31.75 39.92 -6.11
C ASN A 126 32.05 38.69 -5.24
N LYS A 127 33.25 38.57 -4.64
CA LYS A 127 33.59 37.50 -3.68
C LYS A 127 32.66 37.54 -2.47
N LYS A 128 32.39 38.72 -1.90
CA LYS A 128 31.45 38.91 -0.78
C LYS A 128 30.03 38.51 -1.16
N LEU A 129 29.51 38.98 -2.29
CA LEU A 129 28.18 38.63 -2.80
C LEU A 129 28.04 37.12 -3.06
N ARG A 130 29.06 36.48 -3.65
CA ARG A 130 29.08 35.01 -3.83
C ARG A 130 29.08 34.26 -2.51
N SER A 131 29.81 34.76 -1.50
CA SER A 131 29.78 34.18 -0.14
C SER A 131 28.40 34.31 0.50
N GLN A 132 27.74 35.47 0.39
CA GLN A 132 26.40 35.70 0.92
C GLN A 132 25.33 34.87 0.19
N LEU A 133 25.48 34.67 -1.12
CA LEU A 133 24.60 33.81 -1.93
C LEU A 133 24.77 32.34 -1.53
N LEU A 134 26.01 31.87 -1.31
CA LEU A 134 26.29 30.52 -0.82
C LEU A 134 25.76 30.30 0.60
N GLU A 135 25.89 31.29 1.49
CA GLU A 135 25.31 31.26 2.84
C GLU A 135 23.78 31.23 2.80
N ALA A 136 23.15 32.07 1.96
CA ALA A 136 21.70 32.08 1.76
C ALA A 136 21.20 30.73 1.19
N ASN A 137 21.89 30.15 0.21
CA ASN A 137 21.58 28.83 -0.32
C ASN A 137 21.71 27.73 0.75
N ASN A 138 22.75 27.77 1.58
CA ASN A 138 22.90 26.82 2.70
C ASN A 138 21.75 26.96 3.72
N ILE A 139 21.29 28.18 4.00
CA ILE A 139 20.12 28.43 4.87
C ILE A 139 18.83 27.92 4.20
N ILE A 140 18.66 28.12 2.89
CA ILE A 140 17.52 27.59 2.13
C ILE A 140 17.51 26.06 2.17
N GLU A 141 18.64 25.40 1.93
CA GLU A 141 18.73 23.93 2.01
C GLU A 141 18.50 23.41 3.42
N GLN A 142 19.04 24.06 4.47
CA GLN A 142 18.72 23.70 5.85
C GLN A 142 17.22 23.83 6.14
N ARG A 143 16.59 24.94 5.74
CA ARG A 143 15.14 25.15 5.90
C ARG A 143 14.29 24.18 5.09
N ASN A 144 14.73 23.80 3.89
CA ASN A 144 14.09 22.78 3.07
C ASN A 144 14.16 21.40 3.75
N ASN A 145 15.34 21.03 4.28
CA ASN A 145 15.52 19.79 5.03
C ASN A 145 14.66 19.77 6.33
N ASP A 146 14.58 20.88 7.07
CA ASP A 146 13.75 20.96 8.28
C ASP A 146 12.24 20.99 7.97
N TYR A 147 11.83 21.60 6.86
CA TYR A 147 10.47 21.51 6.34
C TYR A 147 10.12 20.08 5.91
N LEU A 148 11.04 19.38 5.24
CA LEU A 148 10.86 17.97 4.87
C LEU A 148 10.74 17.07 6.09
N LYS A 149 11.60 17.23 7.13
CA LYS A 149 11.44 16.53 8.42
C LYS A 149 10.06 16.79 9.03
N SER A 150 9.70 18.06 9.19
CA SER A 150 8.40 18.46 9.75
C SER A 150 7.23 17.91 8.96
N LYS A 151 7.35 17.81 7.63
CA LYS A 151 6.35 17.19 6.75
C LYS A 151 6.30 15.67 6.94
N PHE A 152 7.44 14.99 7.05
CA PHE A 152 7.48 13.55 7.34
C PHE A 152 6.86 13.25 8.72
N ASP A 153 7.21 14.01 9.75
CA ASP A 153 6.63 13.90 11.09
C ASP A 153 5.11 14.15 11.07
N LEU A 154 4.64 15.16 10.32
CA LEU A 154 3.20 15.42 10.15
C LEU A 154 2.51 14.27 9.41
N THR A 155 3.08 13.74 8.32
CA THR A 155 2.51 12.57 7.63
C THR A 155 2.49 11.32 8.51
N LYS A 156 3.53 11.12 9.33
CA LYS A 156 3.59 10.03 10.30
C LYS A 156 2.51 10.17 11.38
N ILE A 157 2.38 11.35 11.99
CA ILE A 157 1.33 11.62 12.99
C ILE A 157 -0.06 11.49 12.36
N SER A 158 -0.24 11.88 11.09
CA SER A 158 -1.49 11.68 10.36
C SER A 158 -1.81 10.19 10.13
N GLN A 159 -0.80 9.36 9.84
CA GLN A 159 -0.96 7.91 9.71
C GLN A 159 -1.21 7.23 11.06
N GLU A 160 -0.49 7.62 12.12
CA GLU A 160 -0.72 7.14 13.49
C GLU A 160 -2.13 7.54 13.98
N PHE A 161 -2.59 8.75 13.66
CA PHE A 161 -3.97 9.19 13.92
C PHE A 161 -4.98 8.39 13.12
N GLU A 162 -4.78 8.19 11.82
CA GLU A 162 -5.72 7.43 10.98
C GLU A 162 -5.83 5.97 11.43
N VAL A 163 -4.72 5.30 11.75
CA VAL A 163 -4.71 3.94 12.33
C VAL A 163 -5.39 3.93 13.71
N SER A 164 -5.22 4.98 14.52
CA SER A 164 -5.97 5.13 15.78
C SER A 164 -7.47 5.35 15.56
N GLU A 165 -7.87 6.07 14.52
CA GLU A 165 -9.28 6.28 14.17
C GLU A 165 -9.92 5.01 13.59
N GLN A 166 -9.21 4.29 12.72
CA GLN A 166 -9.63 3.00 12.16
C GLN A 166 -9.77 1.93 13.24
N SER A 167 -8.81 1.84 14.17
CA SER A 167 -8.90 0.91 15.31
C SER A 167 -10.01 1.31 16.29
N ASN A 168 -10.21 2.59 16.59
CA ASN A 168 -11.37 3.06 17.38
C ASN A 168 -12.70 2.71 16.69
N LYS A 169 -12.82 2.91 15.36
CA LYS A 169 -14.00 2.49 14.58
C LYS A 169 -14.21 0.97 14.62
N TRP A 170 -13.13 0.18 14.60
CA TRP A 170 -13.20 -1.28 14.75
C TRP A 170 -13.67 -1.69 16.15
N TYR A 171 -13.11 -1.09 17.21
CA TYR A 171 -13.55 -1.33 18.59
C TYR A 171 -15.03 -0.93 18.79
N GLU A 172 -15.45 0.23 18.26
CA GLU A 172 -16.87 0.63 18.24
C GLU A 172 -17.74 -0.37 17.48
N SER A 173 -17.30 -0.85 16.32
CA SER A 173 -18.03 -1.82 15.51
C SER A 173 -18.17 -3.16 16.24
N LYS A 174 -17.08 -3.66 16.84
CA LYS A 174 -17.09 -4.92 17.61
C LYS A 174 -17.87 -4.78 18.92
N LEU A 175 -17.86 -3.62 19.57
CA LEU A 175 -18.70 -3.33 20.73
C LEU A 175 -20.19 -3.22 20.34
N LYS A 176 -20.52 -2.64 19.17
CA LYS A 176 -21.89 -2.61 18.63
C LYS A 176 -22.36 -4.01 18.21
N SER A 177 -21.49 -4.85 17.65
CA SER A 177 -21.78 -6.25 17.33
C SER A 177 -22.03 -7.06 18.59
N THR A 178 -21.12 -7.04 19.56
CA THR A 178 -21.28 -7.78 20.82
C THR A 178 -22.45 -7.27 21.67
N LEU A 179 -22.80 -5.98 21.60
CA LEU A 179 -24.05 -5.46 22.17
C LEU A 179 -25.29 -6.02 21.44
N LYS A 180 -25.29 -6.10 20.10
CA LYS A 180 -26.38 -6.73 19.33
C LYS A 180 -26.52 -8.21 19.68
N GLU A 181 -25.42 -8.97 19.65
CA GLU A 181 -25.34 -10.38 20.05
C GLU A 181 -25.89 -10.58 21.48
N LEU A 182 -25.53 -9.71 22.42
CA LEU A 182 -26.05 -9.74 23.79
C LEU A 182 -27.53 -9.33 23.89
N THR A 183 -28.03 -8.42 23.05
CA THR A 183 -29.47 -8.13 22.99
C THR A 183 -30.26 -9.26 22.36
N GLU A 184 -29.79 -9.88 21.28
CA GLU A 184 -30.42 -11.05 20.65
C GLU A 184 -30.45 -12.24 21.60
N VAL A 185 -29.35 -12.54 22.31
CA VAL A 185 -29.33 -13.59 23.34
C VAL A 185 -30.25 -13.26 24.52
N ARG A 186 -30.41 -11.98 24.90
CA ARG A 186 -31.39 -11.55 25.92
C ARG A 186 -32.82 -11.70 25.42
N GLU A 187 -33.12 -11.37 24.17
CA GLU A 187 -34.45 -11.52 23.58
C GLU A 187 -34.81 -12.98 23.36
N GLN A 188 -33.89 -13.81 22.84
CA GLN A 188 -34.05 -15.26 22.74
C GLN A 188 -34.29 -15.91 24.11
N ARG A 189 -33.55 -15.50 25.15
CA ARG A 189 -33.81 -15.97 26.52
C ARG A 189 -35.15 -15.46 27.05
N ARG A 190 -35.57 -14.24 26.72
CA ARG A 190 -36.87 -13.69 27.13
C ARG A 190 -38.04 -14.39 26.44
N THR A 191 -37.92 -14.74 25.16
CA THR A 191 -38.95 -15.52 24.44
C THR A 191 -38.97 -16.97 24.89
N GLN A 192 -37.81 -17.59 25.17
CA GLN A 192 -37.74 -18.92 25.80
C GLN A 192 -38.37 -18.94 27.20
N VAL A 193 -38.07 -17.96 28.05
CA VAL A 193 -38.70 -17.83 29.38
C VAL A 193 -40.21 -17.62 29.23
N SER A 194 -40.66 -16.72 28.37
CA SER A 194 -42.09 -16.48 28.13
C SER A 194 -42.81 -17.71 27.56
N ALA A 195 -42.16 -18.48 26.67
CA ALA A 195 -42.71 -19.73 26.15
C ALA A 195 -42.84 -20.77 27.28
N LEU A 196 -41.78 -20.99 28.07
CA LEU A 196 -41.80 -21.89 29.22
C LEU A 196 -42.81 -21.45 30.29
N GLU A 197 -43.02 -20.15 30.51
CA GLU A 197 -44.08 -19.61 31.37
C GLU A 197 -45.48 -19.97 30.83
N THR A 198 -45.72 -19.83 29.51
CA THR A 198 -47.00 -20.22 28.90
C THR A 198 -47.22 -21.74 28.88
N GLU A 199 -46.18 -22.55 28.69
CA GLU A 199 -46.28 -24.01 28.81
C GLU A 199 -46.54 -24.44 30.26
N LEU A 200 -45.86 -23.81 31.22
CA LEU A 200 -46.02 -24.06 32.65
C LEU A 200 -47.39 -23.62 33.16
N ASP A 201 -47.95 -22.51 32.66
CA ASP A 201 -49.33 -22.08 32.95
C ASP A 201 -50.38 -22.95 32.23
N SER A 202 -50.11 -23.40 31.00
CA SER A 202 -50.92 -24.42 30.32
C SER A 202 -50.97 -25.73 31.12
N HIS A 203 -49.82 -26.20 31.61
CA HIS A 203 -49.74 -27.38 32.48
C HIS A 203 -50.37 -27.14 33.86
N LYS A 204 -50.31 -25.93 34.44
CA LYS A 204 -51.12 -25.58 35.63
C LYS A 204 -52.62 -25.68 35.34
N GLN A 205 -53.10 -25.17 34.21
CA GLN A 205 -54.51 -25.24 33.81
C GLN A 205 -54.96 -26.69 33.54
N GLN A 206 -54.11 -27.50 32.91
CA GLN A 206 -54.33 -28.95 32.75
C GLN A 206 -54.37 -29.66 34.12
N LEU A 207 -53.45 -29.34 35.03
CA LEU A 207 -53.40 -29.91 36.37
C LEU A 207 -54.58 -29.47 37.24
N LEU A 208 -55.06 -28.22 37.10
CA LEU A 208 -56.26 -27.71 37.76
C LEU A 208 -57.53 -28.37 37.21
N SER A 209 -57.68 -28.48 35.89
CA SER A 209 -58.84 -29.18 35.29
C SER A 209 -58.83 -30.68 35.57
N LEU A 210 -57.66 -31.32 35.62
CA LEU A 210 -57.51 -32.70 36.11
C LEU A 210 -57.84 -32.81 37.61
N LYS A 211 -57.43 -31.86 38.47
CA LYS A 211 -57.84 -31.81 39.88
C LYS A 211 -59.36 -31.64 40.03
N LEU A 212 -59.99 -30.74 39.27
CA LEU A 212 -61.45 -30.58 39.27
C LEU A 212 -62.17 -31.85 38.78
N LYS A 213 -61.60 -32.56 37.80
CA LYS A 213 -62.11 -33.85 37.33
C LYS A 213 -61.90 -34.98 38.35
N VAL A 214 -60.79 -35.00 39.07
CA VAL A 214 -60.53 -35.94 40.17
C VAL A 214 -61.46 -35.64 41.34
N ASN A 215 -61.67 -34.38 41.71
CA ASN A 215 -62.59 -33.98 42.76
C ASN A 215 -64.03 -34.36 42.41
N SER A 216 -64.53 -34.05 41.21
CA SER A 216 -65.90 -34.46 40.81
C SER A 216 -66.06 -35.98 40.67
N LEU A 217 -64.99 -36.73 40.33
CA LEU A 217 -64.98 -38.19 40.41
C LEU A 217 -64.95 -38.70 41.86
N LEU A 218 -64.29 -38.00 42.80
CA LEU A 218 -64.31 -38.32 44.22
C LEU A 218 -65.67 -38.02 44.85
N GLU A 219 -66.26 -36.85 44.59
CA GLU A 219 -67.62 -36.47 44.99
C GLU A 219 -68.65 -37.44 44.43
N SER A 220 -68.52 -37.84 43.16
CA SER A 220 -69.37 -38.88 42.55
C SER A 220 -69.17 -40.25 43.19
N ASN A 221 -67.94 -40.64 43.52
CA ASN A 221 -67.64 -41.89 44.23
C ASN A 221 -68.15 -41.85 45.68
N GLU A 222 -68.10 -40.71 46.36
CA GLU A 222 -68.71 -40.53 47.69
C GLU A 222 -70.23 -40.53 47.62
N GLY A 223 -70.84 -39.90 46.62
CA GLY A 223 -72.27 -40.04 46.30
C GLY A 223 -72.67 -41.50 46.06
N LEU A 224 -71.88 -42.25 45.30
CA LEU A 224 -72.07 -43.69 45.08
C LEU A 224 -71.81 -44.53 46.33
N LYS A 225 -70.89 -44.15 47.22
CA LYS A 225 -70.71 -44.81 48.53
C LYS A 225 -71.89 -44.53 49.46
N ILE A 226 -72.42 -43.30 49.47
CA ILE A 226 -73.59 -42.90 50.26
C ILE A 226 -74.85 -43.58 49.73
N ASP A 227 -75.04 -43.66 48.41
CA ASP A 227 -76.13 -44.41 47.79
C ASP A 227 -76.00 -45.92 48.03
N ASN A 228 -74.80 -46.51 47.90
CA ASN A 228 -74.58 -47.91 48.26
C ASN A 228 -74.79 -48.16 49.77
N TYR A 229 -74.37 -47.25 50.65
CA TYR A 229 -74.65 -47.33 52.08
C TYR A 229 -76.14 -47.22 52.37
N ASN A 230 -76.87 -46.32 51.70
CA ASN A 230 -78.32 -46.20 51.81
C ASN A 230 -79.05 -47.43 51.24
N LYS A 231 -78.54 -48.03 50.16
CA LYS A 231 -79.04 -49.31 49.61
C LYS A 231 -78.73 -50.48 50.54
N THR A 232 -77.57 -50.54 51.18
CA THR A 232 -77.25 -51.54 52.21
C THR A 232 -78.04 -51.31 53.49
N LYS A 233 -78.32 -50.06 53.88
CA LYS A 233 -79.21 -49.71 54.99
C LYS A 233 -80.64 -50.14 54.68
N LYS A 234 -81.18 -49.81 53.50
CA LYS A 234 -82.50 -50.30 53.03
C LYS A 234 -82.54 -51.82 52.90
N LEU A 235 -81.47 -52.46 52.42
CA LEU A 235 -81.37 -53.91 52.37
C LEU A 235 -81.40 -54.49 53.79
N ASN A 236 -80.68 -53.91 54.74
CA ASN A 236 -80.71 -54.30 56.15
C ASN A 236 -82.06 -53.97 56.81
N GLU A 237 -82.76 -52.90 56.44
CA GLU A 237 -84.10 -52.56 56.93
C GLU A 237 -85.14 -53.53 56.41
N VAL A 238 -85.12 -53.88 55.11
CA VAL A 238 -85.95 -54.93 54.52
C VAL A 238 -85.57 -56.30 55.11
N LYS A 239 -84.28 -56.53 55.37
CA LYS A 239 -83.79 -57.76 56.01
C LYS A 239 -84.24 -57.85 57.47
N ASP A 240 -84.21 -56.77 58.25
CA ASP A 240 -84.61 -56.74 59.66
C ASP A 240 -86.12 -56.65 59.82
N GLN A 241 -86.83 -56.06 58.85
CA GLN A 241 -88.26 -56.28 58.64
C GLN A 241 -88.52 -57.76 58.47
N LEU A 242 -87.83 -58.47 57.56
CA LEU A 242 -87.84 -59.94 57.50
C LEU A 242 -87.53 -60.56 58.89
N MET A 243 -86.51 -60.07 59.62
CA MET A 243 -86.08 -60.75 60.84
C MET A 243 -87.07 -60.66 62.00
N SER A 244 -87.57 -59.45 62.26
CA SER A 244 -88.74 -59.28 63.13
C SER A 244 -89.93 -60.07 62.60
N SER A 245 -90.02 -60.19 61.27
CA SER A 245 -91.13 -60.82 60.63
C SER A 245 -91.23 -62.31 61.01
N GLN A 246 -90.53 -63.27 60.41
CA GLN A 246 -90.86 -64.69 60.76
C GLN A 246 -90.43 -65.08 62.18
N GLN A 247 -89.83 -64.18 62.96
CA GLN A 247 -89.85 -64.35 64.41
C GLN A 247 -91.30 -64.33 64.93
N ASN A 248 -92.16 -63.47 64.39
CA ASN A 248 -93.60 -63.46 64.68
C ASN A 248 -94.33 -64.69 64.08
N PHE A 249 -94.12 -65.12 62.82
CA PHE A 249 -94.68 -66.42 62.37
C PHE A 249 -94.12 -67.60 63.17
N ALA A 250 -92.88 -67.55 63.66
CA ALA A 250 -92.35 -68.60 64.53
C ALA A 250 -93.05 -68.58 65.90
N THR A 251 -93.34 -67.41 66.49
CA THR A 251 -94.17 -67.34 67.70
C THR A 251 -95.64 -67.70 67.43
N GLU A 252 -96.19 -67.34 66.27
CA GLU A 252 -97.55 -67.69 65.88
C GLU A 252 -97.64 -69.21 65.68
N MET A 253 -96.73 -69.82 64.91
CA MET A 253 -96.62 -71.26 64.74
C MET A 253 -96.40 -71.99 66.08
N ASN A 254 -95.52 -71.50 66.96
CA ASN A 254 -95.40 -72.04 68.32
C ASN A 254 -96.71 -71.89 69.13
N SER A 255 -97.51 -70.84 68.89
CA SER A 255 -98.82 -70.67 69.52
C SER A 255 -99.88 -71.59 68.93
N LYS A 256 -99.89 -71.83 67.61
CA LYS A 256 -100.73 -72.85 66.94
C LYS A 256 -100.33 -74.24 67.40
N GLU A 257 -99.05 -74.52 67.55
CA GLU A 257 -98.53 -75.80 68.01
C GLU A 257 -98.88 -76.02 69.49
N ARG A 258 -98.75 -74.99 70.34
CA ARG A 258 -99.21 -75.04 71.74
C ARG A 258 -100.74 -75.17 71.85
N LEU A 259 -101.50 -74.56 70.94
CA LEU A 259 -102.95 -74.74 70.83
C LEU A 259 -103.30 -76.15 70.36
N ASN A 260 -102.59 -76.69 69.36
CA ASN A 260 -102.74 -78.07 68.92
C ASN A 260 -102.36 -79.06 70.02
N GLN A 261 -101.30 -78.82 70.79
CA GLN A 261 -100.95 -79.62 71.97
C GLN A 261 -102.00 -79.51 73.08
N LEU A 262 -102.71 -78.38 73.21
CA LEU A 262 -103.86 -78.23 74.12
C LEU A 262 -105.10 -78.96 73.60
N LEU A 263 -105.38 -78.90 72.30
CA LEU A 263 -106.47 -79.66 71.65
C LEU A 263 -106.19 -81.15 71.64
N GLU A 264 -104.94 -81.57 71.49
CA GLU A 264 -104.49 -82.97 71.54
C GLU A 264 -104.53 -83.50 72.96
N LYS A 265 -104.09 -82.73 73.97
CA LYS A 265 -104.32 -83.04 75.38
C LYS A 265 -105.81 -83.11 75.70
N SER A 266 -106.61 -82.13 75.30
CA SER A 266 -108.06 -82.18 75.51
C SER A 266 -108.71 -83.39 74.82
N ASN A 267 -108.28 -83.78 73.62
CA ASN A 267 -108.74 -85.00 72.96
C ASN A 267 -108.23 -86.28 73.64
N LYS A 268 -107.05 -86.25 74.26
CA LYS A 268 -106.50 -87.37 75.04
C LYS A 268 -107.22 -87.51 76.38
N ASP A 269 -107.49 -86.41 77.06
CA ASP A 269 -108.30 -86.35 78.29
C ASP A 269 -109.75 -86.77 78.01
N LEU A 270 -110.32 -86.39 76.86
CA LEU A 270 -111.63 -86.89 76.40
C LEU A 270 -111.60 -88.38 76.08
N LYS A 271 -110.53 -88.90 75.44
CA LYS A 271 -110.36 -90.35 75.23
C LYS A 271 -110.19 -91.12 76.54
N GLU A 272 -109.43 -90.59 77.49
CA GLU A 272 -109.25 -91.19 78.82
C GLU A 272 -110.54 -91.10 79.65
N ARG A 273 -111.33 -90.03 79.50
CA ARG A 273 -112.67 -89.92 80.06
C ARG A 273 -113.63 -90.94 79.45
N VAL A 274 -113.55 -91.20 78.14
CA VAL A 274 -114.34 -92.23 77.46
C VAL A 274 -113.91 -93.63 77.92
N THR A 275 -112.62 -93.97 77.94
CA THR A 275 -112.17 -95.29 78.42
C THR A 275 -112.45 -95.50 79.90
N PHE A 276 -112.44 -94.46 80.74
CA PHE A 276 -112.90 -94.54 82.13
C PHE A 276 -114.41 -94.80 82.21
N LEU A 277 -115.22 -94.13 81.38
CA LEU A 277 -116.66 -94.39 81.30
C LEU A 277 -116.94 -95.83 80.83
N ASP A 278 -116.25 -96.30 79.78
CA ASP A 278 -116.34 -97.67 79.30
C ASP A 278 -115.96 -98.69 80.40
N GLN A 279 -114.86 -98.44 81.13
CA GLN A 279 -114.46 -99.27 82.29
C GLN A 279 -115.52 -99.25 83.40
N THR A 280 -116.15 -98.11 83.70
CA THR A 280 -117.25 -98.08 84.67
C THR A 280 -118.48 -98.84 84.16
N VAL A 281 -118.84 -98.73 82.88
CA VAL A 281 -119.93 -99.49 82.26
C VAL A 281 -119.64 -101.00 82.28
N GLU A 282 -118.39 -101.40 82.04
CA GLU A 282 -117.96 -102.80 82.12
C GLU A 282 -117.96 -103.33 83.56
N SER A 283 -117.58 -102.50 84.55
CA SER A 283 -117.73 -102.85 85.97
C SER A 283 -119.19 -103.00 86.40
N ILE A 284 -120.09 -102.14 85.90
CA ILE A 284 -121.54 -102.23 86.16
C ILE A 284 -122.10 -103.49 85.49
N ARG A 285 -121.71 -103.79 84.24
CA ARG A 285 -122.09 -105.05 83.56
C ARG A 285 -121.64 -106.29 84.34
N LYS A 286 -120.47 -106.23 84.96
CA LYS A 286 -119.93 -107.33 85.78
C LYS A 286 -120.70 -107.49 87.09
N ASN A 287 -120.93 -106.40 87.82
CA ASN A 287 -121.76 -106.42 89.03
C ASN A 287 -123.18 -106.92 88.75
N VAL A 288 -123.80 -106.49 87.65
CA VAL A 288 -125.13 -106.97 87.22
C VAL A 288 -125.11 -108.46 86.83
N ALA A 289 -124.00 -108.99 86.31
CA ALA A 289 -123.85 -110.42 86.05
C ALA A 289 -123.68 -111.25 87.35
N ASP A 290 -122.91 -110.74 88.30
CA ASP A 290 -122.69 -111.39 89.60
C ASP A 290 -123.95 -111.32 90.49
N GLU A 291 -124.70 -110.20 90.46
CA GLU A 291 -126.04 -110.07 91.05
C GLU A 291 -127.05 -111.01 90.37
N ALA A 292 -127.06 -111.10 89.04
CA ALA A 292 -127.93 -112.04 88.32
C ALA A 292 -127.60 -113.51 88.62
N ALA A 293 -126.35 -113.84 88.98
CA ALA A 293 -125.99 -115.17 89.47
C ALA A 293 -126.51 -115.39 90.91
N SER A 294 -126.36 -114.40 91.79
CA SER A 294 -126.90 -114.44 93.17
C SER A 294 -128.41 -114.65 93.18
N PHE A 295 -129.16 -113.80 92.46
CA PHE A 295 -130.62 -113.90 92.37
C PHE A 295 -131.10 -115.21 91.76
N LYS A 296 -130.29 -115.90 90.95
CA LYS A 296 -130.68 -117.20 90.37
C LYS A 296 -130.59 -118.34 91.38
N VAL A 297 -129.63 -118.29 92.31
CA VAL A 297 -129.56 -119.22 93.45
C VAL A 297 -130.68 -118.94 94.44
N GLU A 298 -130.97 -117.66 94.73
CA GLU A 298 -132.13 -117.29 95.56
C GLU A 298 -133.47 -117.65 94.89
N LEU A 299 -133.57 -117.70 93.55
CA LEU A 299 -134.77 -118.15 92.85
C LEU A 299 -135.07 -119.64 93.07
N GLU A 300 -134.03 -120.47 93.20
CA GLU A 300 -134.19 -121.91 93.46
C GLU A 300 -134.50 -122.20 94.94
N ASP A 301 -134.00 -121.39 95.88
CA ASP A 301 -134.46 -121.43 97.28
C ASP A 301 -135.85 -120.79 97.48
N ALA A 302 -136.31 -119.98 96.52
CA ALA A 302 -137.67 -119.44 96.48
C ALA A 302 -138.72 -120.44 95.95
N GLU A 303 -138.33 -121.54 95.29
CA GLU A 303 -139.22 -122.64 94.84
C GLU A 303 -140.27 -122.99 95.89
N LYS A 304 -139.78 -123.42 97.07
CA LYS A 304 -140.57 -124.21 98.03
C LYS A 304 -141.58 -123.37 98.81
N LYS A 305 -141.46 -122.04 98.80
CA LYS A 305 -142.34 -121.11 99.54
C LYS A 305 -143.47 -120.52 98.69
N ILE A 306 -143.33 -120.50 97.37
CA ILE A 306 -144.41 -120.02 96.47
C ILE A 306 -145.42 -121.14 96.20
N ALA A 307 -144.98 -122.40 96.17
CA ALA A 307 -145.87 -123.56 96.16
C ALA A 307 -146.88 -123.56 97.33
N GLU A 308 -146.46 -123.10 98.52
CA GLU A 308 -147.35 -122.93 99.69
C GLU A 308 -148.27 -121.70 99.61
N LYS A 309 -147.91 -120.68 98.80
CA LYS A 309 -148.65 -119.40 98.72
C LYS A 309 -149.62 -119.27 97.55
N ASN A 310 -149.58 -120.18 96.57
CA ASN A 310 -150.60 -120.27 95.51
C ASN A 310 -152.04 -120.46 96.03
N ALA A 311 -152.22 -120.80 97.32
CA ALA A 311 -153.52 -120.89 97.97
C ALA A 311 -154.13 -119.56 98.46
N ARG A 312 -153.45 -118.40 98.28
CA ARG A 312 -153.88 -117.15 98.94
C ARG A 312 -153.77 -115.88 98.08
N ILE A 313 -154.90 -115.54 97.44
CA ILE A 313 -155.28 -114.19 96.96
C ILE A 313 -154.47 -113.74 95.72
N SER A 314 -155.02 -113.65 94.50
CA SER A 314 -156.43 -113.59 94.05
C SER A 314 -157.19 -112.32 94.48
N HIS A 315 -156.53 -111.16 94.38
CA HIS A 315 -157.15 -109.83 94.31
C HIS A 315 -156.11 -108.85 93.75
N LEU A 316 -156.53 -107.93 92.86
CA LEU A 316 -155.78 -106.73 92.43
C LEU A 316 -154.44 -107.07 91.72
N GLU A 317 -154.34 -107.21 90.40
CA GLU A 317 -155.05 -106.53 89.30
C GLU A 317 -154.97 -104.99 89.34
N GLU A 318 -154.70 -104.40 88.16
CA GLU A 318 -154.80 -102.95 87.83
C GLU A 318 -153.98 -101.95 88.70
N THR A 319 -153.05 -101.15 88.17
CA THR A 319 -153.19 -100.27 86.99
C THR A 319 -151.85 -99.60 86.57
N VAL A 320 -151.74 -99.24 85.26
CA VAL A 320 -151.21 -97.98 84.64
C VAL A 320 -149.84 -97.38 85.12
N ALA A 321 -148.81 -97.03 84.32
CA ALA A 321 -148.55 -96.68 82.90
C ALA A 321 -148.50 -95.15 82.52
N GLU A 322 -147.72 -94.83 81.46
CA GLU A 322 -147.65 -93.54 80.69
C GLU A 322 -146.94 -92.28 81.32
N LEU A 323 -146.40 -91.25 80.62
CA LEU A 323 -145.87 -91.02 79.23
C LEU A 323 -145.07 -89.67 79.05
N SER A 324 -144.11 -89.61 78.10
CA SER A 324 -143.73 -88.46 77.20
C SER A 324 -142.99 -87.15 77.68
N GLY A 325 -142.37 -86.39 76.72
CA GLY A 325 -141.97 -84.96 76.85
C GLY A 325 -140.84 -84.41 75.90
N ASN A 326 -141.02 -83.25 75.22
CA ASN A 326 -140.14 -82.66 74.15
C ASN A 326 -139.75 -81.14 74.36
N ILE A 327 -138.95 -80.54 73.42
CA ILE A 327 -139.19 -79.23 72.69
C ILE A 327 -138.36 -77.88 72.97
N THR A 328 -137.67 -77.35 71.91
CA THR A 328 -137.48 -75.94 71.34
C THR A 328 -136.67 -74.70 71.89
N ASN A 329 -135.89 -74.03 70.97
CA ASN A 329 -135.89 -72.61 70.44
C ASN A 329 -135.30 -71.27 71.07
N ILE A 330 -134.61 -70.46 70.19
CA ILE A 330 -134.75 -68.98 69.84
C ILE A 330 -133.87 -67.78 70.39
N ALA A 331 -133.33 -66.96 69.43
CA ALA A 331 -133.02 -65.48 69.27
C ALA A 331 -131.96 -64.58 70.03
N ASN A 332 -131.21 -63.78 69.20
CA ASN A 332 -130.74 -62.34 69.13
C ASN A 332 -130.59 -61.42 70.40
N ASN A 333 -129.91 -60.23 70.45
CA ASN A 333 -129.36 -59.26 69.44
C ASN A 333 -128.25 -58.28 70.02
N GLU A 334 -127.53 -57.52 69.15
CA GLU A 334 -126.83 -56.19 69.37
C GLU A 334 -125.55 -56.07 70.29
N THR A 335 -124.59 -55.11 70.17
CA THR A 335 -124.26 -54.00 69.21
C THR A 335 -122.74 -53.61 69.16
N PHE A 336 -122.28 -53.09 67.99
CA PHE A 336 -121.17 -52.12 67.67
C PHE A 336 -119.72 -52.11 68.22
N SER A 337 -118.77 -52.12 67.25
CA SER A 337 -117.62 -51.18 67.01
C SER A 337 -116.14 -51.56 67.31
N ASN A 338 -115.34 -51.55 66.22
CA ASN A 338 -113.92 -51.12 66.05
C ASN A 338 -112.76 -51.85 66.81
N ILE A 339 -111.54 -52.06 66.25
CA ILE A 339 -110.97 -51.86 64.89
C ILE A 339 -109.78 -52.82 64.64
N SER A 340 -109.55 -53.20 63.37
CA SER A 340 -108.43 -53.92 62.67
C SER A 340 -107.18 -54.46 63.41
N ASP A 341 -106.75 -55.72 63.18
CA ASP A 341 -106.02 -56.35 62.02
C ASP A 341 -104.48 -56.08 62.03
N ILE A 342 -103.52 -57.03 62.01
CA ILE A 342 -103.25 -58.26 61.19
C ILE A 342 -102.72 -57.88 59.76
N PRO A 343 -101.67 -58.52 59.14
CA PRO A 343 -100.93 -59.77 59.43
C PRO A 343 -99.36 -59.75 59.34
N GLU A 344 -98.81 -60.98 59.36
CA GLU A 344 -97.42 -61.51 59.31
C GLU A 344 -96.71 -61.70 57.91
N THR A 345 -95.67 -62.57 57.64
CA THR A 345 -94.17 -62.44 57.89
C THR A 345 -93.12 -63.43 57.18
N PRO A 346 -91.79 -63.11 56.95
CA PRO A 346 -90.65 -64.09 56.58
C PRO A 346 -89.15 -63.83 57.07
N LEU A 347 -88.20 -64.80 57.32
CA LEU A 347 -86.91 -64.74 58.19
C LEU A 347 -85.50 -64.85 57.44
N SER A 348 -84.24 -64.94 57.99
CA SER A 348 -83.58 -64.94 59.36
C SER A 348 -82.14 -64.30 59.52
N LEU A 349 -81.86 -63.66 60.70
CA LEU A 349 -80.58 -63.34 61.43
C LEU A 349 -79.32 -62.64 60.80
N ARG A 350 -78.54 -61.94 61.68
CA ARG A 350 -77.07 -62.13 61.91
C ARG A 350 -76.58 -61.41 63.20
N ARG A 351 -75.61 -61.99 63.93
CA ARG A 351 -74.68 -61.25 64.83
C ARG A 351 -73.22 -61.66 64.57
N LEU A 352 -72.30 -60.71 64.80
CA LEU A 352 -70.89 -60.96 65.17
C LEU A 352 -70.82 -60.98 66.72
N LYS A 353 -69.74 -61.33 67.41
CA LYS A 353 -68.29 -61.03 67.28
C LYS A 353 -67.55 -62.11 68.15
N ASP A 354 -66.24 -62.33 68.14
CA ASP A 354 -65.10 -61.39 68.22
C ASP A 354 -63.76 -62.02 67.75
N ILE A 355 -62.82 -61.17 67.28
CA ILE A 355 -61.35 -61.12 67.56
C ILE A 355 -60.52 -62.43 67.37
N ASP A 356 -59.39 -62.49 66.63
CA ASP A 356 -58.22 -61.59 66.66
C ASP A 356 -57.35 -61.59 65.35
N ASN A 357 -56.22 -60.85 65.33
CA ASN A 357 -55.28 -60.69 64.20
C ASN A 357 -53.85 -61.23 64.47
N SER A 358 -53.14 -61.74 63.45
CA SER A 358 -51.71 -61.39 63.19
C SER A 358 -51.06 -62.09 61.96
N SER A 359 -50.06 -61.38 61.40
CA SER A 359 -48.78 -61.87 60.83
C SER A 359 -48.69 -62.78 59.56
N LEU A 360 -48.25 -62.14 58.45
CA LEU A 360 -47.22 -62.53 57.47
C LEU A 360 -47.20 -63.88 56.70
N ASN A 361 -46.67 -63.76 55.47
CA ASN A 361 -45.93 -64.72 54.62
C ASN A 361 -46.61 -65.39 53.39
N SER A 362 -45.80 -65.44 52.33
CA SER A 362 -45.94 -66.13 51.03
C SER A 362 -45.68 -67.65 51.19
N PRO A 363 -45.89 -68.57 50.20
CA PRO A 363 -46.01 -68.31 48.76
C PRO A 363 -46.98 -69.17 47.90
N SER A 364 -47.16 -68.71 46.64
CA SER A 364 -47.32 -69.44 45.36
C SER A 364 -48.15 -70.74 45.23
N VAL A 365 -48.87 -70.87 44.09
CA VAL A 365 -48.89 -72.02 43.11
C VAL A 365 -50.30 -72.32 42.52
N ARG A 366 -50.44 -72.25 41.17
CA ARG A 366 -51.46 -72.90 40.28
C ARG A 366 -52.94 -72.38 40.39
N GLN A 367 -53.84 -72.55 39.39
CA GLN A 367 -53.70 -73.00 37.98
C GLN A 367 -54.82 -72.45 37.06
N ALA A 368 -54.50 -72.13 35.80
CA ALA A 368 -55.31 -72.34 34.58
C ALA A 368 -54.49 -71.95 33.32
N LEU A 369 -54.66 -72.49 32.11
CA LEU A 369 -55.17 -73.79 31.61
C LEU A 369 -54.46 -74.09 30.25
N PHE A 370 -54.61 -75.28 29.67
CA PHE A 370 -53.85 -75.83 28.53
C PHE A 370 -53.89 -75.02 27.21
N GLY A 371 -52.98 -75.18 26.24
CA GLY A 371 -51.86 -76.14 26.15
C GLY A 371 -51.07 -76.11 24.81
N ASN A 372 -50.72 -77.30 24.28
CA ASN A 372 -49.69 -77.60 23.26
C ASN A 372 -48.24 -77.35 23.69
N GLY A 373 -47.33 -78.26 23.32
CA GLY A 373 -45.98 -78.33 23.90
C GLY A 373 -44.85 -78.63 22.90
N VAL A 374 -43.65 -78.25 23.31
CA VAL A 374 -42.36 -78.52 22.66
C VAL A 374 -41.42 -79.09 23.74
N PRO A 375 -40.61 -80.13 23.47
CA PRO A 375 -39.89 -80.84 24.53
C PRO A 375 -38.87 -79.97 25.28
N LEU A 376 -38.78 -80.19 26.60
CA LEU A 376 -38.00 -79.42 27.57
C LEU A 376 -36.50 -79.30 27.21
N SER A 377 -35.95 -80.29 26.50
CA SER A 377 -34.56 -80.27 26.00
C SER A 377 -34.32 -79.19 24.95
N LYS A 378 -35.29 -78.91 24.06
CA LYS A 378 -35.19 -77.80 23.10
C LYS A 378 -35.23 -76.45 23.80
N VAL A 379 -36.12 -76.26 24.77
CA VAL A 379 -36.18 -75.00 25.53
C VAL A 379 -34.84 -74.72 26.23
N TYR A 380 -34.12 -75.75 26.69
CA TYR A 380 -32.79 -75.59 27.29
C TYR A 380 -31.67 -75.37 26.25
N SER A 381 -31.71 -76.01 25.08
CA SER A 381 -30.75 -75.69 23.99
C SER A 381 -30.96 -74.28 23.47
N ASP A 382 -32.22 -73.88 23.31
CA ASP A 382 -32.62 -72.61 22.71
C ASP A 382 -32.37 -71.47 23.69
N PHE A 383 -32.56 -71.66 24.99
CA PHE A 383 -32.10 -70.72 26.02
C PHE A 383 -30.56 -70.58 26.04
N GLN A 384 -29.82 -71.68 25.85
CA GLN A 384 -28.35 -71.65 25.82
C GLN A 384 -27.80 -71.00 24.54
N THR A 385 -28.48 -71.15 23.38
CA THR A 385 -28.14 -70.41 22.15
C THR A 385 -28.55 -68.95 22.25
N LEU A 386 -29.72 -68.61 22.80
CA LEU A 386 -30.13 -67.23 23.06
C LEU A 386 -29.16 -66.53 24.01
N LYS A 387 -28.68 -67.23 25.06
CA LYS A 387 -27.65 -66.73 25.99
C LYS A 387 -26.32 -66.49 25.28
N LYS A 388 -25.89 -67.40 24.38
CA LYS A 388 -24.70 -67.20 23.55
C LYS A 388 -24.87 -66.03 22.56
N GLN A 389 -26.02 -65.90 21.91
CA GLN A 389 -26.35 -64.79 21.02
C GLN A 389 -26.38 -63.46 21.77
N LEU A 390 -26.99 -63.40 22.96
CA LEU A 390 -27.03 -62.20 23.79
C LEU A 390 -25.65 -61.80 24.36
N ILE A 391 -24.77 -62.76 24.63
CA ILE A 391 -23.36 -62.49 24.95
C ILE A 391 -22.59 -62.00 23.70
N HIS A 392 -22.86 -62.58 22.52
CA HIS A 392 -22.25 -62.15 21.27
C HIS A 392 -22.69 -60.73 20.88
N GLU A 393 -23.98 -60.43 20.92
CA GLU A 393 -24.57 -59.09 20.78
C GLU A 393 -23.95 -58.09 21.75
N ARG A 394 -23.78 -58.46 23.03
CA ARG A 394 -23.12 -57.59 24.01
C ARG A 394 -21.66 -57.32 23.64
N HIS A 395 -20.88 -58.33 23.28
CA HIS A 395 -19.49 -58.13 22.84
C HIS A 395 -19.37 -57.43 21.48
N LEU A 396 -20.34 -57.58 20.58
CA LEU A 396 -20.36 -56.89 19.28
C LEU A 396 -20.74 -55.42 19.47
N LYS A 397 -21.72 -55.13 20.33
CA LYS A 397 -22.03 -53.76 20.78
C LYS A 397 -20.86 -53.14 21.53
N GLU A 398 -20.19 -53.86 22.41
CA GLU A 398 -18.99 -53.41 23.15
C GLU A 398 -17.82 -53.09 22.20
N LYS A 399 -17.60 -53.92 21.17
CA LYS A 399 -16.63 -53.65 20.10
C LYS A 399 -17.01 -52.46 19.23
N MET A 400 -18.29 -52.33 18.86
CA MET A 400 -18.76 -51.21 18.06
C MET A 400 -18.76 -49.90 18.85
N GLN A 401 -19.05 -49.97 20.16
CA GLN A 401 -18.95 -48.85 21.08
C GLN A 401 -17.50 -48.43 21.28
N THR A 402 -16.58 -49.36 21.58
CA THR A 402 -15.14 -49.02 21.68
C THR A 402 -14.54 -48.52 20.36
N GLN A 403 -15.05 -48.94 19.20
CA GLN A 403 -14.71 -48.32 17.91
C GLN A 403 -15.27 -46.90 17.76
N VAL A 404 -16.51 -46.64 18.16
CA VAL A 404 -17.10 -45.29 18.18
C VAL A 404 -16.36 -44.38 19.16
N ASP A 405 -16.06 -44.86 20.37
CA ASP A 405 -15.29 -44.12 21.37
C ASP A 405 -13.89 -43.79 20.84
N HIS A 406 -13.23 -44.73 20.14
CA HIS A 406 -11.95 -44.50 19.47
C HIS A 406 -12.05 -43.45 18.33
N PHE A 407 -13.08 -43.53 17.47
CA PHE A 407 -13.32 -42.52 16.45
C PHE A 407 -13.64 -41.14 17.03
N VAL A 408 -14.35 -41.07 18.16
CA VAL A 408 -14.61 -39.83 18.91
C VAL A 408 -13.32 -39.28 19.52
N GLU A 409 -12.43 -40.14 20.02
CA GLU A 409 -11.13 -39.72 20.53
C GLU A 409 -10.19 -39.23 19.41
N GLU A 410 -10.18 -39.90 18.25
CA GLU A 410 -9.45 -39.43 17.07
C GLU A 410 -10.03 -38.12 16.53
N LEU A 411 -11.36 -37.99 16.42
CA LEU A 411 -12.01 -36.73 16.07
C LEU A 411 -11.68 -35.63 17.08
N GLY A 412 -11.69 -35.89 18.38
CA GLY A 412 -11.29 -34.94 19.41
C GLY A 412 -9.83 -34.49 19.29
N ARG A 413 -8.93 -35.40 18.89
CA ARG A 413 -7.52 -35.09 18.60
C ARG A 413 -7.32 -34.35 17.26
N LYS A 414 -8.24 -34.50 16.29
CA LYS A 414 -8.21 -33.79 14.99
C LYS A 414 -8.94 -32.46 15.02
N LEU A 415 -9.95 -32.27 15.87
CA LEU A 415 -10.76 -31.06 15.98
C LEU A 415 -9.91 -29.78 16.15
N PRO A 416 -8.95 -29.67 17.09
CA PRO A 416 -8.13 -28.47 17.22
C PRO A 416 -7.17 -28.26 16.04
N ILE A 417 -6.81 -29.33 15.30
CA ILE A 417 -6.01 -29.21 14.08
C ILE A 417 -6.88 -28.64 12.95
N ILE A 418 -8.11 -29.13 12.81
CA ILE A 418 -9.09 -28.61 11.85
C ILE A 418 -9.41 -27.15 12.15
N GLU A 419 -9.62 -26.80 13.42
CA GLU A 419 -9.92 -25.44 13.87
C GLU A 419 -8.73 -24.49 13.62
N ALA A 420 -7.50 -24.89 13.95
CA ALA A 420 -6.29 -24.12 13.61
C ALA A 420 -6.06 -24.00 12.08
N THR A 421 -6.39 -25.02 11.28
CA THR A 421 -6.36 -24.87 9.81
C THR A 421 -7.45 -23.94 9.30
N LYS A 422 -8.64 -23.93 9.91
CA LYS A 422 -9.73 -23.02 9.54
C LYS A 422 -9.41 -21.58 9.92
N GLU A 423 -8.84 -21.34 11.10
CA GLU A 423 -8.34 -20.03 11.52
C GLU A 423 -7.26 -19.53 10.54
N ARG A 424 -6.30 -20.39 10.18
CA ARG A 424 -5.29 -20.06 9.17
C ARG A 424 -5.88 -19.80 7.77
N CYS A 425 -6.90 -20.54 7.36
CA CYS A 425 -7.62 -20.25 6.11
C CYS A 425 -8.33 -18.90 6.17
N SER A 426 -9.00 -18.57 7.28
CA SER A 426 -9.62 -17.25 7.48
C SER A 426 -8.60 -16.11 7.38
N ILE A 427 -7.44 -16.26 8.03
CA ILE A 427 -6.35 -15.26 7.95
C ILE A 427 -5.83 -15.12 6.52
N LEU A 428 -5.66 -16.22 5.78
CA LEU A 428 -5.25 -16.19 4.38
C LEU A 428 -6.33 -15.63 3.44
N GLU A 429 -7.61 -15.82 3.76
CA GLU A 429 -8.74 -15.22 3.05
C GLU A 429 -8.80 -13.69 3.29
N ASP A 430 -8.55 -13.25 4.53
CA ASP A 430 -8.44 -11.82 4.89
C ASP A 430 -7.20 -11.17 4.23
N GLU A 431 -6.03 -11.80 4.29
CA GLU A 431 -4.80 -11.34 3.61
C GLU A 431 -4.98 -11.24 2.08
N LEU A 432 -5.67 -12.21 1.46
CA LEU A 432 -5.95 -12.21 0.02
C LEU A 432 -6.98 -11.13 -0.34
N SER A 433 -7.97 -10.88 0.54
CA SER A 433 -8.94 -9.79 0.41
C SER A 433 -8.26 -8.41 0.48
N GLU A 434 -7.37 -8.20 1.46
CA GLU A 434 -6.55 -6.98 1.56
C GLU A 434 -5.65 -6.79 0.33
N MET A 435 -4.92 -7.84 -0.09
CA MET A 435 -4.07 -7.77 -1.28
C MET A 435 -4.89 -7.49 -2.55
N SER A 436 -6.11 -8.02 -2.64
CA SER A 436 -7.05 -7.73 -3.75
C SER A 436 -7.53 -6.28 -3.72
N ALA A 437 -7.84 -5.72 -2.55
CA ALA A 437 -8.21 -4.32 -2.40
C ALA A 437 -7.06 -3.37 -2.76
N ILE A 438 -5.82 -3.70 -2.36
CA ILE A 438 -4.60 -2.97 -2.75
C ILE A 438 -4.37 -3.04 -4.26
N LEU A 439 -4.54 -4.21 -4.88
CA LEU A 439 -4.44 -4.37 -6.34
C LEU A 439 -5.54 -3.59 -7.09
N GLU A 440 -6.78 -3.60 -6.60
CA GLU A 440 -7.88 -2.85 -7.21
C GLU A 440 -7.65 -1.34 -7.10
N ASN A 441 -7.18 -0.85 -5.96
CA ASN A 441 -6.87 0.57 -5.79
C ASN A 441 -5.66 0.99 -6.65
N SER A 442 -4.60 0.17 -6.70
CA SER A 442 -3.46 0.40 -7.60
C SER A 442 -3.88 0.38 -9.08
N ALA A 443 -4.83 -0.48 -9.47
CA ALA A 443 -5.39 -0.49 -10.82
C ALA A 443 -6.22 0.77 -11.12
N LYS A 444 -7.00 1.28 -10.15
CA LYS A 444 -7.73 2.55 -10.25
C LYS A 444 -6.78 3.74 -10.39
N GLU A 445 -5.75 3.83 -9.54
CA GLU A 445 -4.71 4.87 -9.63
C GLU A 445 -3.98 4.83 -10.97
N LYS A 446 -3.56 3.63 -11.41
CA LYS A 446 -2.93 3.44 -12.73
C LYS A 446 -3.86 3.89 -13.87
N SER A 447 -5.16 3.58 -13.79
CA SER A 447 -6.15 4.03 -14.76
C SER A 447 -6.23 5.55 -14.81
N GLN A 448 -6.44 6.21 -13.66
CA GLN A 448 -6.48 7.67 -13.54
C GLN A 448 -5.18 8.35 -14.01
N LEU A 449 -4.02 7.73 -13.76
CA LEU A 449 -2.73 8.23 -14.27
C LEU A 449 -2.63 8.08 -15.79
N THR A 450 -3.07 6.96 -16.37
CA THR A 450 -3.12 6.82 -17.84
C THR A 450 -4.14 7.76 -18.50
N GLU A 451 -5.25 8.07 -17.83
CA GLU A 451 -6.21 9.08 -18.28
C GLU A 451 -5.61 10.50 -18.22
N LYS A 452 -4.97 10.87 -17.11
CA LYS A 452 -4.22 12.14 -16.99
C LYS A 452 -3.11 12.25 -18.04
N ILE A 453 -2.38 11.17 -18.33
CA ILE A 453 -1.38 11.13 -19.40
C ILE A 453 -2.03 11.33 -20.77
N ARG A 454 -3.15 10.66 -21.08
CA ARG A 454 -3.89 10.88 -22.34
C ARG A 454 -4.41 12.31 -22.47
N PHE A 455 -4.94 12.89 -21.39
CA PHE A 455 -5.39 14.28 -21.36
C PHE A 455 -4.24 15.25 -21.60
N LEU A 456 -3.10 15.07 -20.91
CA LEU A 456 -1.91 15.89 -21.13
C LEU A 456 -1.33 15.70 -22.54
N GLN A 457 -1.34 14.49 -23.10
CA GLN A 457 -0.93 14.23 -24.48
C GLN A 457 -1.87 14.88 -25.51
N LYS A 458 -3.18 14.90 -25.25
CA LYS A 458 -4.15 15.64 -26.08
C LYS A 458 -3.87 17.13 -26.01
N LYS A 459 -3.70 17.68 -24.80
CA LYS A 459 -3.36 19.09 -24.61
C LYS A 459 -2.02 19.47 -25.26
N ILE A 460 -0.97 18.66 -25.12
CA ILE A 460 0.32 18.90 -25.78
C ILE A 460 0.15 18.96 -27.31
N LYS A 461 -0.68 18.10 -27.92
CA LYS A 461 -0.98 18.17 -29.35
C LYS A 461 -1.80 19.41 -29.74
N GLU A 462 -2.69 19.87 -28.88
CA GLU A 462 -3.44 21.12 -29.07
C GLU A 462 -2.51 22.34 -28.97
N ASP A 463 -1.65 22.38 -27.94
CA ASP A 463 -0.64 23.43 -27.75
C ASP A 463 0.42 23.40 -28.89
N GLU A 464 0.84 22.23 -29.38
CA GLU A 464 1.72 22.06 -30.56
C GLU A 464 1.06 22.56 -31.86
N TYR A 465 -0.25 22.31 -32.04
CA TYR A 465 -0.99 22.79 -33.20
C TYR A 465 -1.15 24.31 -33.16
N LEU A 466 -1.47 24.88 -31.99
CA LEU A 466 -1.53 26.32 -31.76
C LEU A 466 -0.17 26.98 -32.00
N LEU A 467 0.92 26.39 -31.50
CA LEU A 467 2.28 26.89 -31.73
C LEU A 467 2.61 26.93 -33.23
N LYS A 468 2.40 25.83 -33.96
CA LYS A 468 2.63 25.77 -35.41
C LYS A 468 1.76 26.77 -36.19
N SER A 469 0.51 26.97 -35.78
CA SER A 469 -0.38 27.98 -36.39
C SER A 469 0.12 29.40 -36.14
N VAL A 470 0.63 29.71 -34.95
CA VAL A 470 1.21 31.03 -34.62
C VAL A 470 2.56 31.24 -35.32
N GLU A 471 3.38 30.20 -35.47
CA GLU A 471 4.62 30.25 -36.25
C GLU A 471 4.33 30.51 -37.73
N GLN A 472 3.37 29.81 -38.33
CA GLN A 472 2.91 30.06 -39.70
C GLN A 472 2.38 31.50 -39.84
N GLN A 473 1.51 31.97 -38.94
CA GLN A 473 1.03 33.37 -38.94
C GLN A 473 2.18 34.39 -38.84
N ARG A 474 3.23 34.09 -38.07
CA ARG A 474 4.43 34.96 -37.98
C ARG A 474 5.20 34.99 -39.31
N MET A 475 5.38 33.84 -39.97
CA MET A 475 6.03 33.74 -41.28
C MET A 475 5.21 34.47 -42.36
N ASP A 476 3.89 34.28 -42.36
CA ASP A 476 2.94 34.90 -43.30
C ASP A 476 2.88 36.43 -43.14
N LEU A 477 2.92 36.94 -41.90
CA LEU A 477 3.04 38.38 -41.61
C LEU A 477 4.41 38.92 -42.02
N THR A 478 5.49 38.15 -41.82
CA THR A 478 6.85 38.55 -42.22
C THR A 478 6.96 38.67 -43.74
N LYS A 479 6.37 37.71 -44.49
CA LYS A 479 6.24 37.77 -45.96
C LYS A 479 5.42 38.96 -46.45
N GLN A 480 4.30 39.27 -45.78
CA GLN A 480 3.49 40.46 -46.10
C GLN A 480 4.28 41.75 -45.89
N VAL A 481 4.95 41.90 -44.74
CA VAL A 481 5.71 43.11 -44.40
C VAL A 481 6.94 43.29 -45.30
N SER A 482 7.68 42.24 -45.61
CA SER A 482 8.83 42.34 -46.55
C SER A 482 8.36 42.70 -47.97
N THR A 483 7.27 42.09 -48.43
CA THR A 483 6.66 42.38 -49.74
C THR A 483 6.17 43.83 -49.83
N LEU A 484 5.49 44.33 -48.78
CA LEU A 484 5.08 45.72 -48.65
C LEU A 484 6.29 46.67 -48.65
N LEU A 485 7.35 46.35 -47.90
CA LEU A 485 8.56 47.18 -47.84
C LEU A 485 9.23 47.29 -49.22
N VAL A 486 9.41 46.17 -49.94
CA VAL A 486 9.96 46.17 -51.31
C VAL A 486 9.15 47.06 -52.26
N GLN A 487 7.83 47.05 -52.13
CA GLN A 487 6.93 47.84 -52.99
C GLN A 487 6.90 49.31 -52.59
N ILE A 488 6.99 49.62 -51.30
CA ILE A 488 7.15 50.99 -50.80
C ILE A 488 8.47 51.57 -51.30
N THR A 489 9.59 50.84 -51.23
CA THR A 489 10.89 51.29 -51.77
C THR A 489 10.84 51.48 -53.29
N LEU A 490 10.28 50.52 -54.05
CA LEU A 490 10.09 50.65 -55.50
C LEU A 490 9.18 51.83 -55.89
N ARG A 491 8.32 52.31 -54.98
CA ARG A 491 7.38 53.42 -55.22
C ARG A 491 7.86 54.76 -54.65
N SER A 492 8.93 54.76 -53.85
CA SER A 492 9.60 55.99 -53.38
C SER A 492 10.78 56.40 -54.26
N GLU A 493 11.38 55.47 -55.01
CA GLU A 493 12.62 55.69 -55.78
C GLU A 493 12.39 55.68 -57.30
N ASP A 494 11.82 56.77 -57.82
CA ASP A 494 11.56 56.95 -59.26
C ASP A 494 12.84 57.30 -60.08
N GLN A 495 14.04 57.32 -59.47
CA GLN A 495 15.28 57.74 -60.14
C GLN A 495 16.61 57.06 -59.75
N ASP A 496 16.66 56.10 -58.82
CA ASP A 496 17.82 55.19 -58.73
C ASP A 496 17.33 53.75 -58.55
N ALA A 497 17.90 52.84 -59.34
CA ALA A 497 17.48 51.45 -59.32
C ALA A 497 18.18 50.73 -58.16
N LEU A 498 17.39 50.18 -57.23
CA LEU A 498 17.80 49.32 -56.10
C LEU A 498 19.06 48.53 -56.44
N THR A 499 20.15 48.67 -55.65
CA THR A 499 21.39 47.97 -56.03
C THR A 499 21.11 46.48 -56.07
N THR A 500 21.66 45.78 -57.07
CA THR A 500 21.27 44.38 -57.29
C THR A 500 21.62 43.49 -56.09
N GLU A 501 22.54 43.91 -55.22
CA GLU A 501 22.86 43.23 -53.96
C GLU A 501 21.80 43.46 -52.87
N GLU A 502 21.20 44.65 -52.75
CA GLU A 502 20.09 44.89 -51.82
C GLU A 502 18.82 44.13 -52.25
N SER A 503 18.54 44.12 -53.56
CA SER A 503 17.47 43.26 -54.11
C SER A 503 17.73 41.77 -53.81
N LYS A 504 18.96 41.29 -54.06
CA LYS A 504 19.37 39.91 -53.70
C LYS A 504 19.31 39.66 -52.20
N LEU A 505 19.61 40.63 -51.34
CA LEU A 505 19.58 40.46 -49.88
C LEU A 505 18.14 40.37 -49.36
N ILE A 506 17.20 41.13 -49.92
CA ILE A 506 15.79 41.04 -49.53
C ILE A 506 15.15 39.75 -50.08
N SER A 507 15.44 39.37 -51.33
CA SER A 507 15.05 38.05 -51.86
C SER A 507 15.65 36.92 -51.04
N ARG A 508 16.96 36.98 -50.73
CA ARG A 508 17.63 35.98 -49.89
C ARG A 508 17.07 35.92 -48.48
N LEU A 509 16.68 37.05 -47.88
CA LEU A 509 15.98 37.05 -46.59
C LEU A 509 14.63 36.30 -46.68
N ALA A 510 13.85 36.54 -47.73
CA ALA A 510 12.59 35.83 -47.99
C ALA A 510 12.77 34.33 -48.34
N GLU A 511 13.93 33.95 -48.89
CA GLU A 511 14.30 32.56 -49.22
C GLU A 511 15.01 31.83 -48.06
N SER A 512 15.61 32.55 -47.09
CA SER A 512 16.55 31.97 -46.12
C SER A 512 15.93 31.26 -44.91
N GLU A 513 14.63 31.41 -44.64
CA GLU A 513 13.94 30.62 -43.61
C GLU A 513 13.38 29.31 -44.20
N ASN A 514 14.30 28.39 -44.53
CA ASN A 514 14.12 26.95 -44.79
C ASN A 514 12.72 26.49 -45.27
N TYR A 515 12.43 26.66 -46.57
CA TYR A 515 11.15 26.25 -47.16
C TYR A 515 11.03 24.77 -47.57
N ASP A 516 12.10 23.98 -47.54
CA ASP A 516 12.12 22.60 -48.08
C ASP A 516 11.82 21.47 -47.06
N ASP A 517 11.98 21.70 -45.75
CA ASP A 517 11.94 20.63 -44.73
C ASP A 517 10.54 20.32 -44.15
N LEU A 518 9.51 21.07 -44.56
CA LEU A 518 8.11 20.83 -44.19
C LEU A 518 7.31 20.43 -45.44
N PRO A 519 6.50 19.35 -45.39
CA PRO A 519 5.59 19.03 -46.48
C PRO A 519 4.46 20.05 -46.53
N GLU A 520 4.68 21.18 -47.22
CA GLU A 520 3.61 22.12 -47.56
C GLU A 520 2.56 21.39 -48.41
N PHE A 521 1.40 21.13 -47.82
CA PHE A 521 0.19 20.80 -48.58
C PHE A 521 -0.06 21.92 -49.60
N ASP A 522 -0.49 21.57 -50.82
CA ASP A 522 -0.72 22.54 -51.91
C ASP A 522 -1.61 23.73 -51.47
N THR A 523 -2.50 23.51 -50.51
CA THR A 523 -3.32 24.56 -49.87
C THR A 523 -2.48 25.67 -49.25
N ASN A 524 -1.44 25.34 -48.47
CA ASN A 524 -0.59 26.33 -47.81
C ASN A 524 0.19 27.13 -48.85
N ARG A 525 0.73 26.45 -49.86
CA ARG A 525 1.44 27.09 -50.97
C ARG A 525 0.53 28.03 -51.76
N ILE A 526 -0.71 27.62 -52.06
CA ILE A 526 -1.70 28.45 -52.76
C ILE A 526 -2.11 29.66 -51.90
N ILE A 527 -2.24 29.50 -50.57
CA ILE A 527 -2.50 30.61 -49.65
C ILE A 527 -1.33 31.60 -49.67
N ASN A 528 -0.09 31.10 -49.58
CA ASN A 528 1.16 31.87 -49.65
C ASN A 528 1.29 32.66 -50.96
N GLU A 529 1.20 32.00 -52.11
CA GLU A 529 1.39 32.63 -53.42
C GLU A 529 0.23 33.55 -53.82
N ARG A 530 -1.02 33.12 -53.59
CA ARG A 530 -2.20 33.79 -54.18
C ARG A 530 -2.92 34.74 -53.22
N LEU A 531 -3.00 34.43 -51.94
CA LEU A 531 -3.89 35.14 -50.99
C LEU A 531 -3.14 36.08 -50.03
N LEU A 532 -1.90 35.76 -49.67
CA LEU A 532 -1.09 36.55 -48.72
C LEU A 532 -0.25 37.65 -49.37
N LEU A 533 0.32 37.42 -50.56
CA LEU A 533 1.07 38.44 -51.29
C LEU A 533 0.12 39.42 -51.99
N PHE A 534 0.39 40.72 -51.93
CA PHE A 534 -0.34 41.77 -52.67
C PHE A 534 0.64 42.87 -53.10
N ARG A 535 0.28 43.64 -54.13
CA ARG A 535 1.12 44.69 -54.76
C ARG A 535 0.64 46.11 -54.57
N ASP A 536 -0.68 46.26 -54.37
CA ASP A 536 -1.36 47.52 -54.12
C ASP A 536 -2.52 47.29 -53.14
N VAL A 537 -3.01 48.36 -52.52
CA VAL A 537 -4.19 48.32 -51.63
C VAL A 537 -5.42 47.79 -52.37
N ASP A 538 -5.56 48.08 -53.67
CA ASP A 538 -6.63 47.56 -54.52
C ASP A 538 -6.52 46.06 -54.81
N GLU A 539 -5.33 45.47 -54.73
CA GLU A 539 -5.15 44.02 -54.79
C GLU A 539 -5.47 43.38 -53.43
N LEU A 540 -5.02 43.99 -52.32
CA LEU A 540 -5.40 43.57 -50.97
C LEU A 540 -6.92 43.57 -50.77
N LEU A 541 -7.63 44.60 -51.24
CA LEU A 541 -9.10 44.66 -51.15
C LEU A 541 -9.78 43.53 -51.96
N LYS A 542 -9.26 43.20 -53.15
CA LYS A 542 -9.77 42.06 -53.95
C LYS A 542 -9.49 40.72 -53.29
N LYS A 543 -8.29 40.52 -52.73
CA LYS A 543 -7.91 39.28 -52.03
C LYS A 543 -8.64 39.11 -50.70
N ASN A 544 -8.89 40.20 -49.97
CA ASN A 544 -9.76 40.20 -48.78
C ASN A 544 -11.21 39.82 -49.15
N SER A 545 -11.73 40.32 -50.27
CA SER A 545 -13.02 39.90 -50.83
C SER A 545 -13.04 38.41 -51.20
N GLU A 546 -12.02 37.88 -51.90
CA GLU A 546 -11.91 36.44 -52.20
C GLU A 546 -11.82 35.60 -50.91
N LEU A 547 -11.02 36.01 -49.92
CA LEU A 547 -10.91 35.37 -48.61
C LEU A 547 -12.25 35.37 -47.85
N LEU A 548 -13.01 36.46 -47.86
CA LEU A 548 -14.32 36.53 -47.20
C LEU A 548 -15.36 35.64 -47.89
N LEU A 549 -15.28 35.44 -49.20
CA LEU A 549 -16.14 34.50 -49.93
C LEU A 549 -15.78 33.05 -49.59
N VAL A 550 -14.50 32.69 -49.66
CA VAL A 550 -14.01 31.34 -49.31
C VAL A 550 -14.26 31.02 -47.83
N SER A 551 -14.05 31.97 -46.92
CA SER A 551 -14.31 31.81 -45.49
C SER A 551 -15.80 31.56 -45.20
N ARG A 552 -16.71 32.27 -45.89
CA ARG A 552 -18.16 32.02 -45.77
C ARG A 552 -18.58 30.66 -46.34
N GLN A 553 -18.00 30.27 -47.48
CA GLN A 553 -18.27 28.95 -48.09
C GLN A 553 -17.74 27.81 -47.21
N LEU A 554 -16.53 27.93 -46.66
CA LEU A 554 -15.96 26.94 -45.75
C LEU A 554 -16.72 26.88 -44.42
N GLY A 555 -17.15 28.04 -43.89
CA GLY A 555 -18.02 28.11 -42.72
C GLY A 555 -19.35 27.39 -42.94
N GLN A 556 -20.02 27.65 -44.06
CA GLN A 556 -21.25 26.95 -44.43
C GLN A 556 -21.05 25.44 -44.60
N GLN A 557 -19.95 25.00 -45.21
CA GLN A 557 -19.60 23.57 -45.33
C GLN A 557 -19.26 22.94 -43.98
N LEU A 558 -18.64 23.67 -43.04
CA LEU A 558 -18.37 23.20 -41.69
C LEU A 558 -19.66 23.10 -40.87
N GLU A 559 -20.57 24.08 -40.97
CA GLU A 559 -21.90 23.99 -40.35
C GLU A 559 -22.69 22.80 -40.91
N GLU A 560 -22.68 22.57 -42.22
CA GLU A 560 -23.34 21.41 -42.86
C GLU A 560 -22.67 20.07 -42.45
N SER A 561 -21.34 20.05 -42.30
CA SER A 561 -20.58 18.90 -41.80
C SER A 561 -20.67 18.69 -40.28
N GLU A 562 -21.09 19.68 -39.51
CA GLU A 562 -21.29 19.59 -38.06
C GLU A 562 -22.72 19.15 -37.73
N ASN A 563 -23.71 19.72 -38.43
CA ASN A 563 -25.11 19.32 -38.33
C ASN A 563 -25.36 17.85 -38.73
N SER A 564 -24.47 17.24 -39.52
CA SER A 564 -24.55 15.83 -39.94
C SER A 564 -23.87 14.82 -39.00
N LYS A 565 -23.07 15.27 -38.01
CA LYS A 565 -22.50 14.41 -36.96
C LYS A 565 -23.54 13.82 -35.98
N PRO A 566 -24.50 14.58 -35.41
CA PRO A 566 -25.44 14.02 -34.44
C PRO A 566 -26.37 12.96 -35.05
N ASP A 567 -26.67 13.05 -36.36
CA ASP A 567 -27.41 11.99 -37.06
C ASP A 567 -26.63 10.67 -37.07
N LEU A 568 -25.31 10.72 -37.31
CA LEU A 568 -24.43 9.54 -37.30
C LEU A 568 -24.30 8.94 -35.89
N GLU A 569 -24.07 9.76 -34.86
CA GLU A 569 -24.05 9.30 -33.46
C GLU A 569 -25.40 8.68 -33.05
N SER A 570 -26.53 9.24 -33.53
CA SER A 570 -27.86 8.65 -33.32
C SER A 570 -28.01 7.28 -33.98
N LEU A 571 -27.32 7.05 -35.11
CA LEU A 571 -27.36 5.82 -35.89
C LEU A 571 -26.51 4.73 -35.24
N GLU A 572 -25.31 5.09 -34.76
CA GLU A 572 -24.46 4.21 -33.95
C GLU A 572 -25.14 3.81 -32.63
N SER A 573 -25.80 4.74 -31.93
CA SER A 573 -26.55 4.41 -30.71
C SER A 573 -27.69 3.43 -30.97
N LYS A 574 -28.46 3.62 -32.06
CA LYS A 574 -29.56 2.71 -32.45
C LYS A 574 -29.04 1.30 -32.75
N ALA A 575 -27.97 1.19 -33.53
CA ALA A 575 -27.34 -0.10 -33.83
C ALA A 575 -26.77 -0.80 -32.59
N LEU A 576 -26.24 -0.02 -31.63
CA LEU A 576 -25.69 -0.53 -30.38
C LEU A 576 -26.79 -0.99 -29.40
N ASP A 577 -27.96 -0.36 -29.41
CA ASP A 577 -29.13 -0.79 -28.64
C ASP A 577 -29.85 -2.00 -29.27
N GLU A 578 -29.95 -2.08 -30.61
CA GLU A 578 -30.42 -3.28 -31.31
C GLU A 578 -29.52 -4.50 -31.03
N ALA A 579 -28.19 -4.30 -31.01
CA ALA A 579 -27.23 -5.32 -30.60
C ALA A 579 -27.38 -5.74 -29.12
N ARG A 580 -27.71 -4.81 -28.22
CA ARG A 580 -28.02 -5.13 -26.81
C ARG A 580 -29.30 -5.95 -26.68
N GLU A 581 -30.36 -5.61 -27.40
CA GLU A 581 -31.62 -6.34 -27.39
C GLU A 581 -31.45 -7.78 -27.93
N ALA A 582 -30.69 -7.94 -29.01
CA ALA A 582 -30.31 -9.26 -29.53
C ALA A 582 -29.53 -10.11 -28.50
N ILE A 583 -28.59 -9.52 -27.77
CA ILE A 583 -27.84 -10.21 -26.71
C ILE A 583 -28.75 -10.59 -25.53
N LEU A 584 -29.66 -9.71 -25.12
CA LEU A 584 -30.62 -10.00 -24.04
C LEU A 584 -31.60 -11.13 -24.44
N SER A 585 -32.07 -11.13 -25.69
CA SER A 585 -32.89 -12.19 -26.27
C SER A 585 -32.16 -13.54 -26.22
N LEU A 586 -30.91 -13.60 -26.72
CA LEU A 586 -30.09 -14.81 -26.68
C LEU A 586 -29.79 -15.29 -25.25
N GLN A 587 -29.56 -14.39 -24.29
CA GLN A 587 -29.42 -14.76 -22.88
C GLN A 587 -30.72 -15.31 -22.28
N GLN A 588 -31.88 -14.80 -22.69
CA GLN A 588 -33.17 -15.30 -22.24
C GLN A 588 -33.49 -16.67 -22.85
N ASP A 589 -33.20 -16.89 -24.13
CA ASP A 589 -33.32 -18.20 -24.77
C ASP A 589 -32.37 -19.25 -24.15
N LEU A 590 -31.15 -18.86 -23.78
CA LEU A 590 -30.22 -19.74 -23.06
C LEU A 590 -30.81 -20.15 -21.69
N LYS A 591 -31.36 -19.21 -20.92
CA LYS A 591 -32.07 -19.49 -19.64
C LYS A 591 -33.33 -20.34 -19.84
N LEU A 592 -34.07 -20.15 -20.93
CA LEU A 592 -35.24 -20.96 -21.29
C LEU A 592 -34.82 -22.38 -21.72
N SER A 593 -33.68 -22.54 -22.37
CA SER A 593 -33.09 -23.85 -22.70
C SER A 593 -32.60 -24.58 -21.44
N GLU A 594 -31.92 -23.85 -20.54
CA GLU A 594 -31.41 -24.38 -19.27
C GLU A 594 -32.56 -24.83 -18.34
N THR A 595 -33.66 -24.07 -18.26
CA THR A 595 -34.84 -24.47 -17.49
C THR A 595 -35.58 -25.66 -18.11
N LYS A 596 -35.66 -25.77 -19.45
CA LYS A 596 -36.15 -26.97 -20.14
C LYS A 596 -35.29 -28.20 -19.83
N LEU A 597 -33.96 -28.07 -19.81
CA LEU A 597 -33.03 -29.14 -19.39
C LEU A 597 -33.22 -29.54 -17.93
N LYS A 598 -33.41 -28.57 -17.02
CA LYS A 598 -33.72 -28.82 -15.59
C LYS A 598 -35.08 -29.52 -15.43
N SER A 599 -36.10 -29.19 -16.23
CA SER A 599 -37.38 -29.91 -16.20
C SER A 599 -37.28 -31.33 -16.77
N ALA A 600 -36.52 -31.52 -17.85
CA ALA A 600 -36.33 -32.85 -18.49
C ALA A 600 -35.50 -33.81 -17.61
N THR A 601 -34.56 -33.29 -16.84
CA THR A 601 -33.83 -34.07 -15.82
C THR A 601 -34.71 -34.37 -14.60
N ALA A 602 -35.52 -33.41 -14.14
CA ALA A 602 -36.49 -33.66 -13.07
C ALA A 602 -37.55 -34.71 -13.44
N THR A 603 -38.10 -34.70 -14.67
CA THR A 603 -39.08 -35.72 -15.10
C THR A 603 -38.45 -37.10 -15.27
N LYS A 604 -37.20 -37.20 -15.76
CA LYS A 604 -36.40 -38.44 -15.74
C LYS A 604 -36.28 -38.99 -14.32
N ASP A 605 -35.88 -38.16 -13.36
CA ASP A 605 -35.72 -38.57 -11.95
C ASP A 605 -37.04 -38.98 -11.29
N ILE A 606 -38.15 -38.33 -11.65
CA ILE A 606 -39.50 -38.71 -11.17
C ILE A 606 -39.90 -40.07 -11.76
N LEU A 607 -39.73 -40.29 -13.07
CA LEU A 607 -40.03 -41.59 -13.70
C LEU A 607 -39.16 -42.72 -13.12
N GLN A 608 -37.88 -42.45 -12.88
CA GLN A 608 -36.94 -43.39 -12.25
C GLN A 608 -37.30 -43.71 -10.79
N LYS A 609 -37.95 -42.78 -10.06
CA LYS A 609 -38.51 -43.02 -8.72
C LYS A 609 -39.88 -43.73 -8.75
N MET A 610 -40.72 -43.44 -9.75
CA MET A 610 -42.05 -44.04 -9.93
C MET A 610 -41.97 -45.54 -10.31
N LEU A 611 -41.03 -45.93 -11.18
CA LEU A 611 -40.76 -47.36 -11.45
C LEU A 611 -40.02 -48.06 -10.30
N GLY A 612 -39.49 -47.31 -9.32
CA GLY A 612 -38.72 -47.84 -8.19
C GLY A 612 -39.56 -48.37 -7.02
N LYS A 613 -40.89 -48.16 -7.00
CA LYS A 613 -41.79 -48.65 -5.92
C LYS A 613 -43.13 -49.15 -6.48
N ASN A 614 -43.59 -50.27 -5.93
CA ASN A 614 -44.92 -50.88 -6.10
C ASN A 614 -45.27 -51.45 -7.49
N GLY A 615 -44.60 -52.54 -7.87
CA GLY A 615 -45.12 -53.47 -8.88
C GLY A 615 -45.84 -54.67 -8.26
N ASN A 616 -47.11 -54.53 -7.86
CA ASN A 616 -48.11 -55.62 -7.73
C ASN A 616 -49.45 -55.14 -7.12
N THR A 617 -50.55 -55.22 -7.89
CA THR A 617 -51.92 -55.31 -7.37
C THR A 617 -52.78 -56.12 -8.35
N ASN A 618 -53.32 -57.25 -7.90
CA ASN A 618 -54.33 -58.01 -8.65
C ASN A 618 -55.72 -57.35 -8.49
N LEU A 619 -56.58 -57.51 -9.51
CA LEU A 619 -58.02 -57.35 -9.38
C LEU A 619 -58.72 -58.57 -9.97
N SER A 620 -59.70 -59.10 -9.23
CA SER A 620 -60.48 -60.28 -9.58
C SER A 620 -61.92 -59.88 -9.96
N ILE A 621 -62.58 -60.67 -10.81
CA ILE A 621 -64.04 -60.71 -10.98
C ILE A 621 -64.45 -62.14 -11.42
N GLU A 622 -65.73 -62.47 -11.25
CA GLU A 622 -66.21 -63.82 -10.96
C GLU A 622 -66.76 -64.66 -12.13
N LYS A 623 -67.01 -65.94 -11.81
CA LYS A 623 -68.13 -66.82 -12.26
C LYS A 623 -68.02 -67.53 -13.62
N PRO A 624 -68.75 -68.68 -13.80
CA PRO A 624 -68.19 -69.82 -14.51
C PRO A 624 -68.89 -70.19 -15.84
N VAL A 625 -68.15 -70.84 -16.74
CA VAL A 625 -68.69 -71.54 -17.92
C VAL A 625 -67.99 -72.90 -18.11
N SER A 626 -68.80 -73.91 -18.44
CA SER A 626 -68.53 -75.26 -18.98
C SER A 626 -67.10 -75.87 -18.99
N SER A 627 -66.99 -77.11 -18.50
CA SER A 627 -65.73 -77.85 -18.33
C SER A 627 -64.91 -78.16 -19.59
N ASN A 628 -65.47 -78.01 -20.80
CA ASN A 628 -64.76 -78.33 -22.05
C ASN A 628 -63.89 -77.18 -22.58
N ASP A 629 -64.21 -75.93 -22.25
CA ASP A 629 -63.32 -74.80 -22.53
C ASP A 629 -62.15 -74.77 -21.54
N TYR A 630 -62.35 -75.28 -20.32
CA TYR A 630 -61.35 -75.37 -19.27
C TYR A 630 -60.05 -76.06 -19.72
N GLU A 631 -60.10 -77.19 -20.44
CA GLU A 631 -58.86 -77.89 -20.86
C GLU A 631 -58.10 -77.16 -21.98
N ARG A 632 -58.83 -76.43 -22.85
CA ARG A 632 -58.21 -75.57 -23.88
C ARG A 632 -57.61 -74.32 -23.27
N ILE A 633 -58.35 -73.66 -22.36
CA ILE A 633 -57.89 -72.51 -21.60
C ILE A 633 -56.71 -72.90 -20.70
N LEU A 634 -56.69 -74.08 -20.08
CA LEU A 634 -55.54 -74.56 -19.32
C LEU A 634 -54.30 -74.74 -20.19
N LYS A 635 -54.42 -75.27 -21.41
CA LYS A 635 -53.27 -75.44 -22.32
C LYS A 635 -52.78 -74.11 -22.91
N THR A 636 -53.67 -73.16 -23.21
CA THR A 636 -53.22 -71.80 -23.60
C THR A 636 -52.70 -71.00 -22.40
N LEU A 637 -53.22 -71.21 -21.20
CA LEU A 637 -52.70 -70.64 -19.95
C LEU A 637 -51.33 -71.22 -19.61
N GLU A 638 -51.11 -72.53 -19.76
CA GLU A 638 -49.81 -73.18 -19.56
C GLU A 638 -48.78 -72.67 -20.58
N ASN A 639 -49.14 -72.62 -21.87
CA ASN A 639 -48.28 -72.05 -22.91
C ASN A 639 -47.95 -70.58 -22.60
N THR A 640 -48.95 -69.73 -22.37
CA THR A 640 -48.71 -68.30 -22.03
C THR A 640 -48.01 -68.12 -20.68
N GLU A 641 -48.12 -69.04 -19.72
CA GLU A 641 -47.30 -69.03 -18.51
C GLU A 641 -45.85 -69.40 -18.83
N THR A 642 -45.58 -70.36 -19.72
CA THR A 642 -44.20 -70.65 -20.17
C THR A 642 -43.59 -69.49 -20.94
N GLU A 643 -44.34 -68.84 -21.84
CA GLU A 643 -43.92 -67.63 -22.55
C GLU A 643 -43.70 -66.46 -21.58
N PHE A 644 -44.59 -66.27 -20.60
CA PHE A 644 -44.42 -65.24 -19.57
C PHE A 644 -43.24 -65.54 -18.65
N ARG A 645 -42.97 -66.81 -18.31
CA ARG A 645 -41.77 -67.24 -17.56
C ARG A 645 -40.49 -67.03 -18.39
N ALA A 646 -40.53 -67.26 -19.70
CA ALA A 646 -39.43 -66.98 -20.62
C ALA A 646 -39.18 -65.47 -20.74
N TYR A 647 -40.21 -64.67 -21.04
CA TYR A 647 -40.13 -63.21 -21.07
C TYR A 647 -39.66 -62.61 -19.73
N LYS A 648 -40.14 -63.13 -18.59
CA LYS A 648 -39.68 -62.75 -17.25
C LYS A 648 -38.23 -63.16 -16.98
N ARG A 649 -37.71 -64.19 -17.66
CA ARG A 649 -36.29 -64.56 -17.62
C ARG A 649 -35.46 -63.63 -18.50
N GLU A 650 -35.85 -63.41 -19.76
CA GLU A 650 -35.15 -62.54 -20.70
C GLU A 650 -35.12 -61.08 -20.21
N THR A 651 -36.24 -60.56 -19.68
CA THR A 651 -36.27 -59.23 -19.05
C THR A 651 -35.39 -59.18 -17.79
N LYS A 652 -35.32 -60.24 -16.97
CA LYS A 652 -34.40 -60.30 -15.83
C LYS A 652 -32.93 -60.35 -16.27
N GLU A 653 -32.60 -61.11 -17.30
CA GLU A 653 -31.24 -61.20 -17.84
C GLU A 653 -30.83 -59.90 -18.54
N SER A 654 -31.74 -59.28 -19.30
CA SER A 654 -31.58 -57.94 -19.90
C SER A 654 -31.42 -56.85 -18.85
N LEU A 655 -32.24 -56.83 -17.79
CA LEU A 655 -32.07 -55.92 -16.65
C LEU A 655 -30.74 -56.19 -15.91
N SER A 656 -30.28 -57.44 -15.83
CA SER A 656 -28.98 -57.76 -15.24
C SER A 656 -27.82 -57.24 -16.11
N GLN A 657 -27.92 -57.35 -17.43
CA GLN A 657 -26.93 -56.81 -18.38
C GLN A 657 -26.96 -55.26 -18.43
N LEU A 658 -28.13 -54.65 -18.30
CA LEU A 658 -28.29 -53.20 -18.21
C LEU A 658 -27.70 -52.68 -16.89
N ASN A 659 -27.96 -53.35 -15.77
CA ASN A 659 -27.37 -53.02 -14.48
C ASN A 659 -25.84 -53.24 -14.46
N SER A 660 -25.32 -54.29 -15.10
CA SER A 660 -23.86 -54.48 -15.19
C SER A 660 -23.19 -53.38 -16.02
N LYS A 661 -23.78 -53.01 -17.17
CA LYS A 661 -23.31 -51.88 -18.01
C LYS A 661 -23.45 -50.54 -17.29
N LEU A 662 -24.50 -50.34 -16.48
CA LEU A 662 -24.69 -49.13 -15.69
C LEU A 662 -23.68 -49.04 -14.53
N LEU A 663 -23.35 -50.16 -13.88
CA LEU A 663 -22.27 -50.24 -12.90
C LEU A 663 -20.89 -50.02 -13.53
N GLU A 664 -20.65 -50.56 -14.72
CA GLU A 664 -19.42 -50.34 -15.51
C GLU A 664 -19.26 -48.86 -15.90
N LYS A 665 -20.29 -48.23 -16.47
CA LYS A 665 -20.26 -46.79 -16.77
C LYS A 665 -20.26 -45.91 -15.52
N SER A 666 -20.81 -46.35 -14.40
CA SER A 666 -20.65 -45.65 -13.11
C SER A 666 -19.22 -45.74 -12.59
N LYS A 667 -18.50 -46.85 -12.81
CA LYS A 667 -17.07 -46.95 -12.49
C LYS A 667 -16.24 -46.04 -13.39
N GLU A 668 -16.40 -46.15 -14.70
CA GLU A 668 -15.72 -45.26 -15.67
C GLU A 668 -15.92 -43.78 -15.33
N ASN A 669 -17.15 -43.38 -15.00
CA ASN A 669 -17.46 -41.99 -14.63
C ASN A 669 -16.78 -41.57 -13.31
N ASN A 670 -16.71 -42.46 -12.32
CA ASN A 670 -16.01 -42.19 -11.06
C ASN A 670 -14.48 -42.12 -11.27
N ASP A 671 -13.91 -43.03 -12.05
CA ASP A 671 -12.48 -43.05 -12.40
C ASP A 671 -12.10 -41.80 -13.21
N LEU A 672 -12.98 -41.35 -14.12
CA LEU A 672 -12.84 -40.08 -14.84
C LEU A 672 -12.95 -38.87 -13.89
N SER A 673 -13.86 -38.86 -12.91
CA SER A 673 -13.94 -37.79 -11.90
C SER A 673 -12.66 -37.72 -11.06
N ILE A 674 -12.18 -38.86 -10.58
CA ILE A 674 -10.92 -38.97 -9.81
C ILE A 674 -9.72 -38.48 -10.64
N ASN A 675 -9.68 -38.81 -11.94
CA ASN A 675 -8.60 -38.36 -12.81
C ASN A 675 -8.72 -36.87 -13.19
N LEU A 676 -9.94 -36.34 -13.29
CA LEU A 676 -10.22 -34.91 -13.46
C LEU A 676 -9.84 -34.09 -12.22
N GLU A 677 -10.10 -34.60 -11.01
CA GLU A 677 -9.67 -34.00 -9.74
C GLU A 677 -8.14 -34.01 -9.59
N LYS A 678 -7.47 -35.13 -9.92
CA LYS A 678 -6.00 -35.18 -10.00
C LYS A 678 -5.43 -34.20 -11.02
N ALA A 679 -6.07 -34.07 -12.18
CA ALA A 679 -5.65 -33.13 -13.22
C ALA A 679 -5.79 -31.67 -12.73
N LYS A 680 -6.92 -31.32 -12.11
CA LYS A 680 -7.12 -30.00 -11.47
C LYS A 680 -6.06 -29.70 -10.43
N SER A 681 -5.86 -30.60 -9.47
CA SER A 681 -4.83 -30.44 -8.42
C SER A 681 -3.41 -30.31 -9.01
N SER A 682 -3.11 -31.01 -10.11
CA SER A 682 -1.84 -30.86 -10.83
C SER A 682 -1.73 -29.54 -11.59
N VAL A 683 -2.83 -28.95 -12.06
CA VAL A 683 -2.86 -27.62 -12.67
C VAL A 683 -2.71 -26.54 -11.60
N GLU A 684 -3.49 -26.59 -10.53
CA GLU A 684 -3.41 -25.69 -9.36
C GLU A 684 -1.97 -25.66 -8.79
N LEU A 685 -1.35 -26.82 -8.57
CA LEU A 685 0.04 -26.94 -8.12
C LEU A 685 1.06 -26.39 -9.14
N SER A 686 0.73 -26.38 -10.43
CA SER A 686 1.56 -25.77 -11.48
C SER A 686 1.37 -24.26 -11.58
N GLU A 687 0.14 -23.77 -11.35
CA GLU A 687 -0.18 -22.35 -11.25
C GLU A 687 0.47 -21.72 -10.02
N GLU A 688 0.45 -22.36 -8.85
CA GLU A 688 1.15 -21.87 -7.66
C GLU A 688 2.68 -21.85 -7.84
N LYS A 689 3.25 -22.86 -8.53
CA LYS A 689 4.66 -22.81 -8.95
C LYS A 689 4.94 -21.66 -9.93
N TYR A 690 4.02 -21.38 -10.85
CA TYR A 690 4.16 -20.26 -11.79
C TYR A 690 4.05 -18.90 -11.07
N LYS A 691 3.07 -18.71 -10.19
CA LYS A 691 2.93 -17.52 -9.34
C LYS A 691 4.18 -17.31 -8.47
N SER A 692 4.66 -18.36 -7.82
CA SER A 692 5.87 -18.33 -7.00
C SER A 692 7.12 -17.95 -7.81
N THR A 693 7.35 -18.58 -8.97
CA THR A 693 8.49 -18.23 -9.84
C THR A 693 8.35 -16.83 -10.46
N GLN A 694 7.13 -16.37 -10.76
CA GLN A 694 6.87 -15.00 -11.21
C GLN A 694 7.14 -13.95 -10.12
N LEU A 695 6.80 -14.23 -8.87
CA LEU A 695 7.14 -13.37 -7.72
C LEU A 695 8.67 -13.34 -7.50
N THR A 696 9.34 -14.48 -7.57
CA THR A 696 10.82 -14.57 -7.49
C THR A 696 11.50 -13.83 -8.64
N LEU A 697 10.96 -13.89 -9.86
CA LEU A 697 11.45 -13.09 -11.00
C LEU A 697 11.27 -11.58 -10.77
N LYS A 698 10.12 -11.13 -10.25
CA LYS A 698 9.91 -9.73 -9.87
C LYS A 698 10.88 -9.27 -8.78
N TYR A 699 11.16 -10.14 -7.79
CA TYR A 699 12.17 -9.86 -6.77
C TYR A 699 13.56 -9.65 -7.39
N PHE A 700 14.02 -10.58 -8.24
CA PHE A 700 15.32 -10.42 -8.92
C PHE A 700 15.38 -9.25 -9.90
N GLN A 701 14.26 -8.86 -10.54
CA GLN A 701 14.18 -7.64 -11.35
C GLN A 701 14.37 -6.39 -10.48
N ASN A 702 13.67 -6.29 -9.34
CA ASN A 702 13.81 -5.19 -8.39
C ASN A 702 15.24 -5.13 -7.81
N GLU A 703 15.83 -6.28 -7.47
CA GLU A 703 17.22 -6.36 -6.98
C GLU A 703 18.22 -5.91 -8.06
N ALA A 704 18.05 -6.33 -9.32
CA ALA A 704 18.87 -5.88 -10.43
C ALA A 704 18.75 -4.37 -10.70
N GLU A 705 17.55 -3.78 -10.58
CA GLU A 705 17.36 -2.33 -10.68
C GLU A 705 17.99 -1.57 -9.51
N GLN A 706 17.89 -2.09 -8.28
CA GLN A 706 18.56 -1.52 -7.11
C GLN A 706 20.08 -1.58 -7.24
N LEU A 707 20.65 -2.72 -7.66
CA LEU A 707 22.08 -2.87 -7.93
C LEU A 707 22.55 -1.94 -9.06
N LYS A 708 21.76 -1.77 -10.12
CA LYS A 708 22.03 -0.80 -11.21
C LYS A 708 21.99 0.65 -10.71
N SER A 709 21.09 0.98 -9.78
CA SER A 709 21.02 2.30 -9.13
C SER A 709 22.18 2.55 -8.16
N GLN A 710 22.64 1.52 -7.43
CA GLN A 710 23.84 1.61 -6.60
C GLN A 710 25.10 1.75 -7.48
N TYR A 711 25.19 1.00 -8.58
CA TYR A 711 26.29 1.10 -9.53
C TYR A 711 26.38 2.49 -10.18
N SER A 712 25.26 3.10 -10.60
CA SER A 712 25.30 4.44 -11.18
C SER A 712 25.68 5.53 -10.16
N LYS A 713 25.27 5.40 -8.89
CA LYS A 713 25.72 6.26 -7.78
C LYS A 713 27.20 6.08 -7.46
N LEU A 714 27.70 4.85 -7.46
CA LEU A 714 29.12 4.57 -7.26
C LEU A 714 29.95 5.13 -8.43
N GLN A 715 29.49 4.95 -9.67
CA GLN A 715 30.13 5.49 -10.86
C GLN A 715 30.17 7.02 -10.86
N SER A 716 29.10 7.71 -10.46
CA SER A 716 29.11 9.18 -10.36
C SER A 716 30.03 9.67 -9.23
N SER A 717 30.10 8.95 -8.11
CA SER A 717 31.08 9.21 -7.05
C SER A 717 32.52 9.00 -7.51
N ILE A 718 32.80 7.96 -8.31
CA ILE A 718 34.13 7.71 -8.90
C ILE A 718 34.49 8.85 -9.86
N SER A 719 33.59 9.23 -10.79
CA SER A 719 33.83 10.35 -11.71
C SER A 719 34.05 11.69 -10.98
N SER A 720 33.36 11.91 -9.85
CA SER A 720 33.57 13.09 -9.00
C SER A 720 34.94 13.08 -8.32
N LEU A 721 35.35 11.94 -7.75
CA LEU A 721 36.68 11.76 -7.16
C LEU A 721 37.80 11.87 -8.20
N GLU A 722 37.62 11.32 -9.40
CA GLU A 722 38.55 11.51 -10.52
C GLU A 722 38.70 12.99 -10.92
N SER A 723 37.58 13.72 -11.00
CA SER A 723 37.59 15.15 -11.32
C SER A 723 38.33 15.96 -10.25
N SER A 724 38.06 15.67 -8.96
CA SER A 724 38.75 16.30 -7.83
C SER A 724 40.25 15.94 -7.79
N ASN A 725 40.61 14.69 -8.11
CA ASN A 725 42.00 14.25 -8.14
C ASN A 725 42.77 14.86 -9.34
N LYS A 726 42.11 15.05 -10.50
CA LYS A 726 42.65 15.82 -11.63
C LYS A 726 42.92 17.26 -11.21
N GLN A 727 41.93 17.96 -10.64
CA GLN A 727 42.11 19.32 -10.11
C GLN A 727 43.23 19.42 -9.06
N LEU A 728 43.35 18.45 -8.14
CA LEU A 728 44.43 18.41 -7.16
C LEU A 728 45.82 18.20 -7.81
N THR A 729 45.86 17.37 -8.86
CA THR A 729 47.07 17.12 -9.67
C THR A 729 47.47 18.35 -10.47
N ASP A 730 46.52 19.05 -11.09
CA ASP A 730 46.75 20.28 -11.84
C ASP A 730 47.26 21.40 -10.90
N ASN A 731 46.60 21.59 -9.75
CA ASN A 731 47.06 22.52 -8.70
C ASN A 731 48.47 22.17 -8.19
N TYR A 732 48.80 20.88 -8.04
CA TYR A 732 50.15 20.43 -7.69
C TYR A 732 51.18 20.78 -8.79
N TYR A 733 50.82 20.62 -10.06
CA TYR A 733 51.70 21.01 -11.17
C TYR A 733 51.91 22.53 -11.23
N SER A 734 50.86 23.35 -11.10
CA SER A 734 50.99 24.81 -11.05
C SER A 734 51.85 25.28 -9.87
N ALA A 735 51.59 24.78 -8.65
CA ALA A 735 52.41 25.12 -7.48
C ALA A 735 53.86 24.63 -7.60
N ARG A 736 54.11 23.55 -8.35
CA ARG A 736 55.45 23.05 -8.67
C ARG A 736 56.15 23.90 -9.74
N GLU A 737 55.40 24.42 -10.71
CA GLU A 737 55.91 25.37 -11.71
C GLU A 737 56.27 26.70 -11.05
N GLU A 738 55.40 27.27 -10.21
CA GLU A 738 55.68 28.45 -9.37
C GLU A 738 56.92 28.25 -8.49
N ASN A 739 57.05 27.10 -7.83
CA ASN A 739 58.25 26.78 -7.04
C ASN A 739 59.51 26.73 -7.92
N SER A 740 59.39 26.21 -9.15
CA SER A 740 60.51 26.17 -10.10
C SER A 740 60.91 27.56 -10.60
N THR A 741 59.96 28.46 -10.88
CA THR A 741 60.24 29.84 -11.33
C THR A 741 60.81 30.67 -10.18
N LEU A 742 60.25 30.57 -8.96
CA LEU A 742 60.81 31.17 -7.75
C LEU A 742 62.24 30.68 -7.48
N LYS A 743 62.52 29.39 -7.70
CA LYS A 743 63.88 28.83 -7.54
C LYS A 743 64.85 29.35 -8.61
N VAL A 744 64.40 29.58 -9.84
CA VAL A 744 65.19 30.25 -10.89
C VAL A 744 65.44 31.71 -10.54
N GLN A 745 64.43 32.44 -10.06
CA GLN A 745 64.57 33.83 -9.59
C GLN A 745 65.55 33.93 -8.41
N LEU A 746 65.48 33.03 -7.43
CA LEU A 746 66.42 32.98 -6.30
C LEU A 746 67.85 32.66 -6.77
N ASN A 747 68.02 31.74 -7.73
CA ASN A 747 69.33 31.49 -8.36
C ASN A 747 69.85 32.71 -9.15
N HIS A 748 68.97 33.51 -9.75
CA HIS A 748 69.34 34.75 -10.44
C HIS A 748 69.74 35.84 -9.44
N LEU A 749 68.92 36.13 -8.43
CA LEU A 749 69.22 37.10 -7.37
C LEU A 749 70.50 36.75 -6.60
N THR A 750 70.78 35.45 -6.38
CA THR A 750 72.03 35.03 -5.74
C THR A 750 73.24 35.04 -6.67
N SER A 751 73.08 34.99 -7.99
CA SER A 751 74.17 35.23 -8.94
C SER A 751 74.43 36.73 -9.12
N GLU A 752 73.38 37.56 -9.19
CA GLU A 752 73.45 39.02 -9.15
C GLU A 752 74.15 39.50 -7.87
N GLN A 753 73.77 38.99 -6.69
CA GLN A 753 74.43 39.36 -5.43
C GLN A 753 75.93 38.97 -5.42
N ARG A 754 76.33 37.89 -6.12
CA ARG A 754 77.76 37.54 -6.28
C ARG A 754 78.48 38.52 -7.21
N ILE A 755 77.85 38.92 -8.31
CA ILE A 755 78.39 39.91 -9.25
C ILE A 755 78.52 41.28 -8.57
N LEU A 756 77.49 41.73 -7.85
CA LEU A 756 77.52 42.98 -7.09
C LEU A 756 78.63 42.96 -6.03
N LYS A 757 78.84 41.84 -5.33
CA LYS A 757 79.96 41.68 -4.38
C LYS A 757 81.33 41.70 -5.06
N SER A 758 81.49 41.07 -6.23
CA SER A 758 82.77 41.12 -6.95
C SER A 758 83.06 42.50 -7.56
N VAL A 759 82.03 43.25 -7.96
CA VAL A 759 82.15 44.66 -8.37
C VAL A 759 82.49 45.54 -7.16
N GLU A 760 81.85 45.33 -6.00
CA GLU A 760 82.19 46.04 -4.76
C GLU A 760 83.65 45.76 -4.33
N GLU A 761 84.09 44.50 -4.40
CA GLU A 761 85.47 44.10 -4.11
C GLU A 761 86.46 44.71 -5.13
N SER A 762 86.12 44.74 -6.41
CA SER A 762 86.92 45.39 -7.45
C SER A 762 87.06 46.90 -7.20
N LEU A 763 85.96 47.60 -6.89
CA LEU A 763 85.96 49.03 -6.58
C LEU A 763 86.69 49.34 -5.26
N ARG A 764 86.58 48.47 -4.26
CA ARG A 764 87.39 48.56 -3.02
C ARG A 764 88.88 48.40 -3.34
N ASN A 765 89.26 47.47 -4.20
CA ASN A 765 90.64 47.24 -4.61
C ASN A 765 91.19 48.39 -5.47
N GLU A 766 90.40 48.94 -6.39
CA GLU A 766 90.75 50.14 -7.18
C GLU A 766 90.94 51.35 -6.27
N ASN A 767 89.99 51.62 -5.35
CA ASN A 767 90.12 52.70 -4.37
C ASN A 767 91.34 52.51 -3.46
N ASN A 768 91.62 51.29 -3.00
CA ASN A 768 92.86 50.97 -2.27
C ASN A 768 94.11 51.24 -3.11
N SER A 769 94.10 50.94 -4.41
CA SER A 769 95.21 51.26 -5.34
C SER A 769 95.37 52.76 -5.52
N LEU A 770 94.29 53.51 -5.71
CA LEU A 770 94.30 54.98 -5.81
C LEU A 770 94.75 55.65 -4.50
N ILE A 771 94.41 55.08 -3.34
CA ILE A 771 94.93 55.52 -2.03
C ILE A 771 96.44 55.23 -1.93
N GLN A 772 96.91 54.07 -2.40
CA GLN A 772 98.34 53.78 -2.46
C GLN A 772 99.08 54.70 -3.43
N GLU A 773 98.55 54.98 -4.62
CA GLU A 773 99.14 55.91 -5.59
C GLU A 773 99.12 57.34 -5.06
N LYS A 774 98.04 57.79 -4.44
CA LYS A 774 97.99 59.07 -3.73
C LYS A 774 99.02 59.13 -2.60
N SER A 775 99.28 58.04 -1.88
CA SER A 775 100.33 57.98 -0.88
C SER A 775 101.74 58.04 -1.49
N LYS A 776 101.99 57.33 -2.61
CA LYS A 776 103.25 57.37 -3.37
C LYS A 776 103.52 58.77 -3.92
N LEU A 777 102.52 59.40 -4.53
CA LEU A 777 102.56 60.78 -5.00
C LEU A 777 102.75 61.76 -3.84
N SER A 778 102.09 61.57 -2.69
CA SER A 778 102.30 62.41 -1.51
C SER A 778 103.72 62.25 -0.92
N THR A 779 104.28 61.03 -0.92
CA THR A 779 105.69 60.83 -0.52
C THR A 779 106.67 61.41 -1.54
N MET A 780 106.37 61.34 -2.84
CA MET A 780 107.19 61.96 -3.89
C MET A 780 107.12 63.49 -3.83
N ILE A 781 105.95 64.08 -3.57
CA ILE A 781 105.78 65.51 -3.30
C ILE A 781 106.57 65.92 -2.05
N ASN A 782 106.50 65.12 -0.97
CA ASN A 782 107.31 65.39 0.22
C ASN A 782 108.82 65.27 -0.07
N GLN A 783 109.26 64.31 -0.89
CA GLN A 783 110.66 64.18 -1.33
C GLN A 783 111.10 65.36 -2.20
N ILE A 784 110.25 65.84 -3.11
CA ILE A 784 110.50 67.04 -3.92
C ILE A 784 110.58 68.28 -3.02
N ASN A 785 109.68 68.41 -2.03
CA ASN A 785 109.71 69.50 -1.07
C ASN A 785 110.96 69.44 -0.17
N THR A 786 111.42 68.26 0.26
CA THR A 786 112.70 68.15 0.99
C THR A 786 113.89 68.45 0.10
N LEU A 787 113.91 67.97 -1.14
CA LEU A 787 114.99 68.29 -2.10
C LEU A 787 115.00 69.77 -2.47
N ASP A 788 113.86 70.44 -2.55
CA ASP A 788 113.82 71.89 -2.78
C ASP A 788 114.20 72.69 -1.53
N ASN A 789 113.79 72.25 -0.34
CA ASN A 789 114.29 72.83 0.91
C ASN A 789 115.81 72.64 1.06
N GLU A 790 116.35 71.49 0.68
CA GLU A 790 117.80 71.24 0.61
C GLU A 790 118.47 72.08 -0.47
N ARG A 791 117.84 72.27 -1.64
CA ARG A 791 118.34 73.15 -2.71
C ARG A 791 118.37 74.62 -2.27
N GLN A 792 117.32 75.09 -1.61
CA GLN A 792 117.23 76.43 -1.03
C GLN A 792 118.23 76.60 0.13
N LYS A 793 118.41 75.58 0.98
CA LYS A 793 119.44 75.56 2.03
C LYS A 793 120.85 75.60 1.44
N ASN A 794 121.16 74.77 0.44
CA ASN A 794 122.43 74.80 -0.28
C ASN A 794 122.65 76.14 -1.02
N PHE A 795 121.59 76.76 -1.55
CA PHE A 795 121.66 78.10 -2.15
C PHE A 795 121.95 79.19 -1.09
N THR A 796 121.32 79.11 0.09
CA THR A 796 121.63 80.04 1.20
C THR A 796 122.99 79.78 1.83
N GLU A 797 123.46 78.54 1.90
CA GLU A 797 124.82 78.18 2.36
C GLU A 797 125.90 78.59 1.35
N THR A 798 125.68 78.43 0.05
CA THR A 798 126.61 78.93 -0.97
C THR A 798 126.58 80.45 -1.07
N SER A 799 125.41 81.09 -0.94
CA SER A 799 125.26 82.54 -0.85
C SER A 799 125.95 83.12 0.38
N THR A 800 125.75 82.54 1.58
CA THR A 800 126.45 82.97 2.80
C THR A 800 127.94 82.63 2.79
N ARG A 801 128.37 81.54 2.12
CA ARG A 801 129.80 81.27 1.90
C ARG A 801 130.42 82.29 0.95
N LEU A 802 129.71 82.70 -0.10
CA LEU A 802 130.16 83.77 -0.99
C LEU A 802 130.19 85.12 -0.26
N GLN A 803 129.18 85.42 0.56
CA GLN A 803 129.14 86.63 1.38
C GLN A 803 130.30 86.64 2.38
N THR A 804 130.57 85.56 3.11
CA THR A 804 131.73 85.50 4.02
C THR A 804 133.08 85.52 3.29
N LEU A 805 133.13 85.08 2.02
CA LEU A 805 134.30 85.30 1.16
C LEU A 805 134.46 86.78 0.76
N ILE A 806 133.36 87.47 0.44
CA ILE A 806 133.34 88.92 0.21
C ILE A 806 133.75 89.67 1.48
N ASP A 807 133.18 89.34 2.63
CA ASP A 807 133.49 89.95 3.93
C ASP A 807 134.93 89.69 4.37
N SER A 808 135.53 88.56 3.98
CA SER A 808 136.94 88.26 4.27
C SER A 808 137.89 88.97 3.31
N LEU A 809 137.57 89.06 2.02
CA LEU A 809 138.31 89.88 1.06
C LEU A 809 138.21 91.38 1.40
N GLN A 810 137.05 91.85 1.89
CA GLN A 810 136.90 93.19 2.45
C GLN A 810 137.78 93.39 3.69
N LYS A 811 137.88 92.40 4.58
CA LYS A 811 138.81 92.47 5.73
C LYS A 811 140.28 92.41 5.32
N GLU A 812 140.66 91.66 4.30
CA GLU A 812 142.01 91.71 3.75
C GLU A 812 142.31 93.11 3.17
N VAL A 813 141.38 93.68 2.39
CA VAL A 813 141.48 95.07 1.90
C VAL A 813 141.57 96.09 3.06
N ASP A 814 140.73 95.98 4.08
CA ASP A 814 140.76 96.87 5.26
C ASP A 814 142.04 96.73 6.09
N THR A 815 142.65 95.53 6.14
CA THR A 815 143.93 95.31 6.84
C THR A 815 145.13 95.81 6.03
N PHE A 816 145.03 95.89 4.70
CA PHE A 816 146.00 96.60 3.85
C PHE A 816 145.81 98.13 3.81
N ILE A 817 144.74 98.68 4.42
CA ILE A 817 144.40 100.11 4.37
C ILE A 817 144.40 100.74 5.79
N LYS A 818 145.33 100.33 6.66
CA LYS A 818 145.69 101.08 7.88
C LYS A 818 147.20 101.32 7.99
N PRO A 819 147.63 102.50 8.50
CA PRO A 819 148.95 103.03 8.20
C PRO A 819 150.02 102.68 9.26
N ASP A 820 151.25 102.53 8.77
CA ASP A 820 152.37 103.43 9.11
C ASP A 820 152.89 104.04 7.79
#